data_AF-A0A5C7NWQ0-F1
#
_entry.id   AF-A0A5C7NWQ0-F1
#
_cell.length_a   1.000
_cell.length_b   1.000
_cell.length_c   1.000
_cell.angle_alpha   90.00
_cell.angle_beta   90.00
_cell.angle_gamma   90.00
#
_symmetry.space_group_name_H-M   'P 1'
#
loop_
_entity.id
_entity.type
_entity.pdbx_description
1 polymer ?
#
loop_
_entity_poly.entity_id
_entity_poly.type
_entity_poly.pdbx_seq_one_letter_code
_entity_poly.pdbx_strand_id
1 'polypeptide(L)'
;MARTGSSRLAVVAAAIVGAVVACMLGGGGVASAAPAPTPILTGWLPYWSTAASVGSYTANADLFTDVSPFWYSAVSGGANPSGVSIVERIGAADREWALSALRSAGKPIIPSINDESSARFLAGVLADPARRTAHVAQLLDLTTSRGFDGIDLDYERFAFSDGQATWPVTKVNWAAFVTELAAAFHARGLRVTAAVPTSPYYVYDFPTLGRELDGVRVMTYDYNVSAAGPIAPIDWVRRETTTMLQMVPAYKLMMGVPVYGRDWLRTLNSAPYITDLAGRQIPLSSCPAGTPTATKAVTSANNDTVLSKPGVVVDRTVGGYDEVRARYQETYSGGGKTCVIYREAWLQDALTITDRVQAVVDGGARGAALWTVGGEDAAQWEPIRNYAYDVIPPLPPLPPDPSVVAAGTTTRIHTSSPRSTVMGNLTAVNPVAAGHLRAWPCDQPMPETSAANYSVAQSSSAFVTVATDGSGDFCVFNSGATRLVWDQSATTALDAGSRLLDTRATGAMVPSGGTVVVRTSVPAAATILGTLTVLDPQSAGHTTVWPCSQGRPATSVNNVTAPGQRTVNSTAVTTDPDGSFCIYSSMAAHLVWDAQRGAPEIQAGASQRVLDTRAGEPLAAEGELRVHAGPARATVAGNLTVVAPQGSGHTTVWTCGEQRPTASTNNFVVGETTPNFAVVRTDAAGDFCVYSTAQTHLLWDQAGAAPGFEAGSPVRLLDSVAPVPAGATIRVAAGVPNATVVGNLTVASAQTAGHTRAFPCDAPPPATSVNAFTAGETTGNFAAIRTDAGGEFCVYTAATARLVWDQVAATPATLAGAPVRLLDTRTGGGPVTAGEVRRVSTGALGSTVFGRLTVVAPSAAGHTTVWACDQPMPATSTSNFAADGRTVGNFAAVRTDAAGEFCILSSASAHLVWDQLGRTEGFVAAQPERRLDTRVGPGPIGLVPAGGTVVIATGAASRTVLGNLTVTEPQGAGHLRVWPCDQPMPTASVANFAAGETVANFLAVPTDPSGSICVYTAAPAHLLFDQVSVTAGIDAHAPARILDTRMLAGALSPGAVS
;
A
#
# COMPACT_ATOMS: atom_id res chain seq x y z
N MET A 1 35.61 -48.92 -58.09
CA MET A 1 34.33 -49.49 -58.57
C MET A 1 33.55 -50.01 -57.35
N ALA A 2 32.22 -50.08 -57.28
CA ALA A 2 31.14 -49.26 -57.84
C ALA A 2 29.79 -49.84 -57.37
N ARG A 3 28.92 -49.03 -56.71
CA ARG A 3 27.51 -49.38 -56.34
C ARG A 3 27.40 -50.53 -55.30
N THR A 4 26.34 -50.70 -54.49
CA THR A 4 25.05 -49.97 -54.26
C THR A 4 24.58 -50.25 -52.81
N GLY A 5 23.74 -49.39 -52.20
CA GLY A 5 23.13 -49.74 -50.89
C GLY A 5 22.51 -48.62 -50.02
N SER A 6 22.35 -47.40 -50.54
CA SER A 6 21.96 -46.22 -49.75
C SER A 6 20.44 -46.04 -49.60
N SER A 7 19.80 -46.71 -48.62
CA SER A 7 18.35 -46.56 -48.37
C SER A 7 17.89 -46.89 -46.94
N ARG A 8 18.34 -46.13 -45.92
CA ARG A 8 17.62 -46.04 -44.62
C ARG A 8 17.88 -44.78 -43.77
N LEU A 9 19.11 -44.24 -43.73
CA LEU A 9 19.39 -43.06 -42.87
C LEU A 9 18.79 -41.74 -43.37
N ALA A 10 18.63 -41.56 -44.70
CA ALA A 10 18.15 -40.30 -45.27
C ALA A 10 16.68 -39.96 -44.90
N VAL A 11 15.85 -40.97 -44.65
CA VAL A 11 14.43 -40.79 -44.30
C VAL A 11 14.26 -40.27 -42.86
N VAL A 12 15.13 -40.72 -41.94
CA VAL A 12 15.08 -40.32 -40.53
C VAL A 12 15.49 -38.85 -40.36
N ALA A 13 16.52 -38.40 -41.09
CA ALA A 13 16.95 -37.00 -41.07
C ALA A 13 15.84 -36.05 -41.58
N ALA A 14 15.15 -36.41 -42.67
CA ALA A 14 14.05 -35.61 -43.20
C ALA A 14 12.85 -35.55 -42.25
N ALA A 15 12.52 -36.66 -41.57
CA ALA A 15 11.42 -36.70 -40.60
C ALA A 15 11.67 -35.80 -39.38
N ILE A 16 12.91 -35.76 -38.87
CA ILE A 16 13.27 -34.94 -37.69
C ILE A 16 13.24 -33.44 -38.03
N VAL A 17 13.78 -33.03 -39.19
CA VAL A 17 13.70 -31.62 -39.63
C VAL A 17 12.25 -31.22 -39.94
N GLY A 18 11.47 -32.11 -40.55
CA GLY A 18 10.04 -31.88 -40.78
C GLY A 18 9.23 -31.69 -39.49
N ALA A 19 9.50 -32.47 -38.45
CA ALA A 19 8.87 -32.32 -37.15
C ALA A 19 9.21 -30.99 -36.47
N VAL A 20 10.49 -30.57 -36.51
CA VAL A 20 10.93 -29.30 -35.92
C VAL A 20 10.30 -28.10 -36.65
N VAL A 21 10.19 -28.13 -37.98
CA VAL A 21 9.52 -27.06 -38.75
C VAL A 21 8.00 -27.07 -38.53
N ALA A 22 7.38 -28.24 -38.40
CA ALA A 22 5.95 -28.34 -38.05
C ALA A 22 5.65 -27.74 -36.67
N CYS A 23 6.53 -27.93 -35.68
CA CYS A 23 6.42 -27.28 -34.36
C CYS A 23 6.71 -25.76 -34.38
N MET A 24 7.22 -25.19 -35.48
CA MET A 24 7.47 -23.74 -35.61
C MET A 24 6.49 -23.02 -36.55
N LEU A 25 5.66 -23.75 -37.30
CA LEU A 25 4.56 -23.19 -38.11
C LEU A 25 3.18 -23.71 -37.71
N GLY A 26 3.11 -24.62 -36.74
CA GLY A 26 1.90 -24.93 -36.01
C GLY A 26 1.47 -23.73 -35.17
N GLY A 27 0.75 -22.80 -35.80
CA GLY A 27 0.04 -21.70 -35.16
C GLY A 27 -1.13 -22.21 -34.31
N GLY A 28 -0.83 -23.05 -33.31
CA GLY A 28 -1.71 -23.34 -32.21
C GLY A 28 -1.93 -22.04 -31.45
N GLY A 29 -2.96 -21.29 -31.85
CA GLY A 29 -3.41 -20.15 -31.08
C GLY A 29 -3.57 -20.61 -29.64
N VAL A 30 -2.95 -19.89 -28.70
CA VAL A 30 -3.13 -20.16 -27.28
C VAL A 30 -4.60 -19.93 -27.02
N ALA A 31 -5.37 -21.01 -26.95
CA ALA A 31 -6.75 -20.95 -26.52
C ALA A 31 -6.68 -20.38 -25.10
N SER A 32 -7.04 -19.11 -24.95
CA SER A 32 -7.20 -18.53 -23.63
C SER A 32 -8.09 -19.49 -22.87
N ALA A 33 -7.57 -20.03 -21.76
CA ALA A 33 -8.46 -20.69 -20.82
C ALA A 33 -9.60 -19.71 -20.55
N ALA A 34 -10.84 -20.17 -20.68
CA ALA A 34 -11.97 -19.35 -20.28
C ALA A 34 -11.71 -18.91 -18.83
N PRO A 35 -11.95 -17.62 -18.48
CA PRO A 35 -11.74 -17.16 -17.11
C PRO A 35 -12.53 -18.09 -16.18
N ALA A 36 -11.90 -18.60 -15.13
CA ALA A 36 -12.58 -19.46 -14.18
C ALA A 36 -13.62 -18.64 -13.40
N PRO A 37 -14.79 -19.20 -13.06
CA PRO A 37 -15.79 -18.48 -12.28
C PRO A 37 -15.27 -18.18 -10.88
N THR A 38 -15.67 -17.06 -10.29
CA THR A 38 -15.38 -16.73 -8.90
C THR A 38 -16.02 -17.79 -7.99
N PRO A 39 -15.26 -18.45 -7.09
CA PRO A 39 -15.85 -19.41 -6.17
C PRO A 39 -16.71 -18.70 -5.11
N ILE A 40 -18.02 -18.90 -5.19
CA ILE A 40 -19.07 -18.27 -4.35
C ILE A 40 -19.88 -19.29 -3.53
N LEU A 41 -19.53 -20.58 -3.56
CA LEU A 41 -20.27 -21.63 -2.85
C LEU A 41 -19.44 -22.31 -1.75
N THR A 42 -20.12 -22.74 -0.71
CA THR A 42 -19.71 -23.83 0.17
C THR A 42 -20.93 -24.76 0.38
N GLY A 43 -20.77 -25.89 1.06
CA GLY A 43 -21.90 -26.78 1.31
C GLY A 43 -21.51 -28.10 1.97
N TRP A 44 -22.53 -28.80 2.47
CA TRP A 44 -22.36 -30.00 3.27
C TRP A 44 -22.60 -31.28 2.46
N LEU A 45 -21.76 -32.31 2.70
CA LEU A 45 -21.84 -33.62 2.06
C LEU A 45 -22.33 -34.67 3.07
N PRO A 46 -23.63 -35.02 3.08
CA PRO A 46 -24.21 -35.87 4.12
C PRO A 46 -23.80 -37.35 4.00
N TYR A 47 -23.47 -37.98 5.13
CA TYR A 47 -23.09 -39.39 5.20
C TYR A 47 -24.16 -40.37 4.67
N TRP A 48 -25.44 -39.95 4.64
CA TRP A 48 -26.55 -40.76 4.11
C TRP A 48 -26.76 -40.60 2.58
N SER A 49 -25.99 -39.73 1.91
CA SER A 49 -26.05 -39.52 0.45
C SER A 49 -24.66 -39.26 -0.14
N THR A 50 -23.62 -39.90 0.41
CA THR A 50 -22.20 -39.65 0.08
C THR A 50 -21.92 -39.74 -1.42
N ALA A 51 -22.47 -40.74 -2.12
CA ALA A 51 -22.22 -40.93 -3.55
C ALA A 51 -22.78 -39.78 -4.41
N ALA A 52 -24.02 -39.34 -4.16
CA ALA A 52 -24.64 -38.26 -4.91
C ALA A 52 -24.03 -36.89 -4.56
N SER A 53 -23.78 -36.63 -3.28
CA SER A 53 -23.19 -35.38 -2.80
C SER A 53 -21.76 -35.17 -3.30
N VAL A 54 -20.89 -36.18 -3.20
CA VAL A 54 -19.52 -36.13 -3.75
C VAL A 54 -19.54 -36.03 -5.29
N GLY A 55 -20.45 -36.75 -5.97
CA GLY A 55 -20.58 -36.70 -7.42
C GLY A 55 -20.98 -35.30 -7.92
N SER A 56 -22.02 -34.70 -7.35
CA SER A 56 -22.48 -33.37 -7.72
C SER A 56 -21.47 -32.27 -7.37
N TYR A 57 -20.83 -32.39 -6.20
CA TYR A 57 -19.74 -31.50 -5.80
C TYR A 57 -18.56 -31.56 -6.78
N THR A 58 -18.04 -32.75 -7.09
CA THR A 58 -16.86 -32.90 -7.96
C THR A 58 -17.12 -32.45 -9.40
N ALA A 59 -18.37 -32.55 -9.88
CA ALA A 59 -18.80 -31.99 -11.17
C ALA A 59 -18.86 -30.45 -11.19
N ASN A 60 -18.94 -29.78 -10.04
CA ASN A 60 -19.12 -28.32 -9.92
C ASN A 60 -18.08 -27.63 -9.02
N ALA A 61 -16.99 -28.32 -8.68
CA ALA A 61 -16.08 -27.92 -7.61
C ALA A 61 -15.36 -26.59 -7.86
N ASP A 62 -15.31 -26.10 -9.10
CA ASP A 62 -14.75 -24.79 -9.44
C ASP A 62 -15.51 -23.64 -8.76
N LEU A 63 -16.85 -23.73 -8.68
CA LEU A 63 -17.72 -22.78 -7.97
C LEU A 63 -17.53 -22.73 -6.44
N PHE A 64 -16.86 -23.72 -5.84
CA PHE A 64 -16.77 -23.86 -4.38
C PHE A 64 -15.49 -23.27 -3.79
N THR A 65 -15.58 -22.52 -2.68
CA THR A 65 -14.43 -22.04 -1.90
C THR A 65 -13.78 -23.16 -1.08
N ASP A 66 -14.60 -24.08 -0.60
CA ASP A 66 -14.31 -25.20 0.30
C ASP A 66 -15.54 -26.12 0.34
N VAL A 67 -15.41 -27.29 0.99
CA VAL A 67 -16.51 -28.25 1.12
C VAL A 67 -16.49 -28.96 2.48
N SER A 68 -17.68 -29.28 3.01
CA SER A 68 -17.82 -29.81 4.36
C SER A 68 -18.47 -31.21 4.43
N PRO A 69 -17.64 -32.26 4.48
CA PRO A 69 -18.08 -33.61 4.84
C PRO A 69 -18.86 -33.63 6.17
N PHE A 70 -20.17 -33.87 6.11
CA PHE A 70 -21.05 -33.95 7.28
C PHE A 70 -21.08 -35.39 7.79
N TRP A 71 -19.96 -35.80 8.40
CA TRP A 71 -19.62 -37.21 8.68
C TRP A 71 -19.30 -37.49 10.16
N TYR A 72 -19.27 -36.47 11.02
CA TYR A 72 -18.85 -36.62 12.42
C TYR A 72 -19.85 -36.00 13.39
N SER A 73 -19.94 -36.55 14.59
CA SER A 73 -20.81 -36.03 15.66
C SER A 73 -20.11 -35.99 17.00
N ALA A 74 -20.31 -34.91 17.76
CA ALA A 74 -20.04 -34.88 19.18
C ALA A 74 -21.19 -35.59 19.93
N VAL A 75 -20.87 -36.54 20.80
CA VAL A 75 -21.83 -37.23 21.68
C VAL A 75 -21.36 -37.25 23.14
N SER A 76 -22.32 -37.40 24.06
CA SER A 76 -22.05 -37.48 25.50
C SER A 76 -21.30 -38.77 25.87
N GLY A 77 -20.17 -38.63 26.56
CA GLY A 77 -19.39 -39.75 27.12
C GLY A 77 -18.10 -40.04 26.35
N GLY A 78 -17.16 -40.71 27.02
CA GLY A 78 -15.83 -41.04 26.48
C GLY A 78 -14.77 -41.02 27.59
N ALA A 79 -13.72 -41.83 27.45
CA ALA A 79 -12.66 -41.97 28.48
C ALA A 79 -11.57 -40.87 28.41
N ASN A 80 -11.83 -39.75 27.71
CA ASN A 80 -10.89 -38.64 27.56
C ASN A 80 -11.28 -37.44 28.45
N PRO A 81 -10.37 -36.48 28.72
CA PRO A 81 -10.62 -35.42 29.71
C PRO A 81 -11.75 -34.43 29.37
N SER A 82 -12.21 -34.33 28.11
CA SER A 82 -13.39 -33.52 27.79
C SER A 82 -14.70 -34.21 28.18
N GLY A 83 -14.72 -35.56 28.15
CA GLY A 83 -15.91 -36.38 28.23
C GLY A 83 -16.77 -36.39 26.95
N VAL A 84 -16.35 -35.72 25.87
CA VAL A 84 -16.99 -35.78 24.55
C VAL A 84 -16.39 -36.95 23.76
N SER A 85 -17.20 -37.71 23.02
CA SER A 85 -16.71 -38.64 21.99
C SER A 85 -17.09 -38.09 20.61
N ILE A 86 -16.14 -38.12 19.67
CA ILE A 86 -16.44 -37.84 18.27
C ILE A 86 -16.72 -39.17 17.57
N VAL A 87 -17.95 -39.33 17.07
CA VAL A 87 -18.42 -40.52 16.36
C VAL A 87 -18.39 -40.26 14.86
N GLU A 88 -17.74 -41.15 14.12
CA GLU A 88 -17.72 -41.16 12.66
C GLU A 88 -18.96 -41.91 12.12
N ARG A 89 -19.76 -41.23 11.29
CA ARG A 89 -21.05 -41.71 10.76
C ARG A 89 -20.96 -42.38 9.39
N ILE A 90 -19.85 -42.15 8.69
CA ILE A 90 -19.57 -42.69 7.36
C ILE A 90 -18.83 -44.04 7.44
N GLY A 91 -19.10 -44.95 6.50
CA GLY A 91 -18.34 -46.19 6.34
C GLY A 91 -16.89 -45.91 5.93
N ALA A 92 -15.94 -46.70 6.44
CA ALA A 92 -14.51 -46.50 6.18
C ALA A 92 -14.17 -46.48 4.66
N ALA A 93 -14.78 -47.38 3.90
CA ALA A 93 -14.59 -47.47 2.45
C ALA A 93 -15.20 -46.26 1.70
N ASP A 94 -16.43 -45.86 2.05
CA ASP A 94 -17.11 -44.71 1.43
C ASP A 94 -16.33 -43.40 1.68
N ARG A 95 -15.78 -43.26 2.88
CA ARG A 95 -14.88 -42.16 3.27
C ARG A 95 -13.60 -42.17 2.45
N GLU A 96 -12.92 -43.31 2.32
CA GLU A 96 -11.64 -43.39 1.60
C GLU A 96 -11.82 -43.12 0.10
N TRP A 97 -12.90 -43.62 -0.50
CA TRP A 97 -13.35 -43.24 -1.84
C TRP A 97 -13.63 -41.73 -1.95
N ALA A 98 -14.46 -41.19 -1.05
CA ALA A 98 -14.85 -39.78 -1.07
C ALA A 98 -13.65 -38.85 -0.88
N LEU A 99 -12.76 -39.12 0.09
CA LEU A 99 -11.55 -38.32 0.30
C LEU A 99 -10.60 -38.36 -0.91
N SER A 100 -10.53 -39.47 -1.64
CA SER A 100 -9.79 -39.51 -2.90
C SER A 100 -10.41 -38.55 -3.92
N ALA A 101 -11.73 -38.60 -4.12
CA ALA A 101 -12.44 -37.75 -5.08
C ALA A 101 -12.37 -36.26 -4.71
N LEU A 102 -12.58 -35.92 -3.43
CA LEU A 102 -12.52 -34.53 -2.94
C LEU A 102 -11.10 -33.95 -3.05
N ARG A 103 -10.06 -34.73 -2.74
CA ARG A 103 -8.66 -34.29 -2.91
C ARG A 103 -8.30 -34.07 -4.38
N SER A 104 -8.82 -34.89 -5.30
CA SER A 104 -8.67 -34.67 -6.74
C SER A 104 -9.35 -33.39 -7.25
N ALA A 105 -10.34 -32.85 -6.53
CA ALA A 105 -10.98 -31.57 -6.86
C ALA A 105 -10.19 -30.33 -6.39
N GLY A 106 -9.14 -30.49 -5.58
CA GLY A 106 -8.18 -29.43 -5.26
C GLY A 106 -8.71 -28.25 -4.43
N LYS A 107 -9.83 -28.41 -3.71
CA LYS A 107 -10.36 -27.39 -2.77
C LYS A 107 -10.27 -27.88 -1.31
N PRO A 108 -10.26 -26.97 -0.32
CA PRO A 108 -10.17 -27.32 1.10
C PRO A 108 -11.32 -28.22 1.59
N ILE A 109 -10.97 -29.26 2.34
CA ILE A 109 -11.90 -30.22 2.95
C ILE A 109 -12.01 -29.90 4.44
N ILE A 110 -13.16 -29.34 4.84
CA ILE A 110 -13.42 -28.80 6.18
C ILE A 110 -14.59 -29.59 6.79
N PRO A 111 -14.38 -30.82 7.29
CA PRO A 111 -15.47 -31.67 7.80
C PRO A 111 -16.24 -31.01 8.96
N SER A 112 -17.54 -31.27 8.97
CA SER A 112 -18.47 -30.74 9.95
C SER A 112 -18.72 -31.73 11.08
N ILE A 113 -18.87 -31.20 12.30
CA ILE A 113 -19.17 -31.97 13.51
C ILE A 113 -20.47 -31.46 14.11
N ASN A 114 -21.53 -32.28 14.07
CA ASN A 114 -22.83 -31.94 14.65
C ASN A 114 -22.92 -32.31 16.15
N ASP A 115 -23.73 -31.57 16.92
CA ASP A 115 -23.97 -31.87 18.35
C ASP A 115 -25.17 -32.82 18.54
N GLU A 116 -24.88 -34.12 18.66
CA GLU A 116 -25.83 -35.17 19.04
C GLU A 116 -25.79 -35.49 20.55
N SER A 117 -25.24 -34.61 21.37
CA SER A 117 -25.19 -34.80 22.82
C SER A 117 -26.57 -34.62 23.51
N SER A 118 -26.64 -35.08 24.76
CA SER A 118 -27.78 -34.80 25.65
C SER A 118 -27.84 -33.31 26.00
N ALA A 119 -29.03 -32.71 26.03
CA ALA A 119 -29.23 -31.30 26.38
C ALA A 119 -28.40 -30.85 27.61
N ARG A 120 -27.80 -29.66 27.53
CA ARG A 120 -26.86 -29.04 28.47
C ARG A 120 -25.51 -29.73 28.64
N PHE A 121 -25.25 -30.87 27.99
CA PHE A 121 -23.96 -31.54 28.09
C PHE A 121 -22.84 -30.70 27.48
N LEU A 122 -22.95 -30.33 26.20
CA LEU A 122 -21.90 -29.58 25.52
C LEU A 122 -21.73 -28.17 26.11
N ALA A 123 -22.83 -27.48 26.46
CA ALA A 123 -22.76 -26.22 27.22
C ALA A 123 -21.98 -26.36 28.55
N GLY A 124 -22.10 -27.50 29.22
CA GLY A 124 -21.32 -27.86 30.42
C GLY A 124 -19.88 -28.31 30.16
N VAL A 125 -19.52 -28.70 28.92
CA VAL A 125 -18.11 -28.86 28.48
C VAL A 125 -17.50 -27.48 28.28
N LEU A 126 -18.20 -26.57 27.58
CA LEU A 126 -17.69 -25.23 27.28
C LEU A 126 -17.53 -24.36 28.55
N ALA A 127 -18.32 -24.62 29.60
CA ALA A 127 -18.22 -23.93 30.89
C ALA A 127 -16.95 -24.28 31.69
N ASP A 128 -16.30 -25.40 31.40
CA ASP A 128 -15.12 -25.90 32.12
C ASP A 128 -13.86 -25.71 31.26
N PRO A 129 -12.91 -24.82 31.63
CA PRO A 129 -11.72 -24.54 30.82
C PRO A 129 -10.84 -25.76 30.55
N ALA A 130 -10.76 -26.72 31.48
CA ALA A 130 -9.96 -27.93 31.28
C ALA A 130 -10.64 -28.89 30.29
N ARG A 131 -11.96 -29.07 30.40
CA ARG A 131 -12.72 -29.91 29.46
C ARG A 131 -12.79 -29.28 28.07
N ARG A 132 -12.92 -27.96 27.99
CA ARG A 132 -12.87 -27.15 26.77
C ARG A 132 -11.52 -27.26 26.07
N THR A 133 -10.41 -27.08 26.80
CA THR A 133 -9.04 -27.29 26.28
C THR A 133 -8.84 -28.72 25.75
N ALA A 134 -9.31 -29.74 26.49
CA ALA A 134 -9.23 -31.12 26.06
C ALA A 134 -10.07 -31.42 24.81
N HIS A 135 -11.20 -30.73 24.63
CA HIS A 135 -12.04 -30.84 23.43
C HIS A 135 -11.38 -30.16 22.22
N VAL A 136 -10.80 -28.97 22.39
CA VAL A 136 -9.97 -28.31 21.35
C VAL A 136 -8.85 -29.24 20.86
N ALA A 137 -8.15 -29.90 21.77
CA ALA A 137 -7.11 -30.88 21.43
C ALA A 137 -7.65 -32.09 20.65
N GLN A 138 -8.84 -32.60 21.03
CA GLN A 138 -9.53 -33.70 20.33
C GLN A 138 -9.94 -33.33 18.90
N LEU A 139 -10.45 -32.11 18.69
CA LEU A 139 -10.80 -31.64 17.34
C LEU A 139 -9.56 -31.44 16.46
N LEU A 140 -8.47 -30.93 17.05
CA LEU A 140 -7.20 -30.75 16.35
C LEU A 140 -6.58 -32.10 15.95
N ASP A 141 -6.62 -33.11 16.84
CA ASP A 141 -6.14 -34.46 16.56
C ASP A 141 -6.92 -35.12 15.40
N LEU A 142 -8.26 -35.04 15.40
CA LEU A 142 -9.09 -35.51 14.28
C LEU A 142 -8.73 -34.82 12.96
N THR A 143 -8.55 -33.49 13.00
CA THR A 143 -8.22 -32.69 11.81
C THR A 143 -6.85 -33.08 11.24
N THR A 144 -5.82 -33.17 12.10
CA THR A 144 -4.44 -33.45 11.66
C THR A 144 -4.18 -34.92 11.33
N SER A 145 -4.75 -35.87 12.07
CA SER A 145 -4.55 -37.31 11.83
C SER A 145 -5.16 -37.81 10.52
N ARG A 146 -6.16 -37.10 9.99
CA ARG A 146 -6.83 -37.42 8.72
C ARG A 146 -6.36 -36.58 7.54
N GLY A 147 -5.61 -35.49 7.79
CA GLY A 147 -5.19 -34.53 6.77
C GLY A 147 -6.37 -33.74 6.19
N PHE A 148 -7.12 -33.07 7.07
CA PHE A 148 -8.14 -32.10 6.72
C PHE A 148 -7.59 -30.66 6.79
N ASP A 149 -8.17 -29.74 6.03
CA ASP A 149 -7.73 -28.34 5.94
C ASP A 149 -8.30 -27.45 7.06
N GLY A 150 -9.21 -27.99 7.87
CA GLY A 150 -9.87 -27.29 8.97
C GLY A 150 -11.02 -28.09 9.59
N ILE A 151 -11.82 -27.43 10.43
CA ILE A 151 -13.05 -28.00 11.00
C ILE A 151 -14.23 -27.03 10.89
N ASP A 152 -15.44 -27.58 10.74
CA ASP A 152 -16.71 -26.86 10.78
C ASP A 152 -17.51 -27.25 12.03
N LEU A 153 -17.88 -26.27 12.86
CA LEU A 153 -18.65 -26.49 14.08
C LEU A 153 -20.16 -26.37 13.81
N ASP A 154 -20.89 -27.46 13.97
CA ASP A 154 -22.36 -27.52 13.85
C ASP A 154 -23.01 -27.78 15.22
N TYR A 155 -22.71 -26.89 16.18
CA TYR A 155 -23.09 -27.06 17.58
C TYR A 155 -24.43 -26.38 17.87
N GLU A 156 -25.49 -27.01 17.37
CA GLU A 156 -26.88 -26.55 17.44
C GLU A 156 -27.59 -26.81 18.78
N ARG A 157 -27.23 -27.88 19.50
CA ARG A 157 -28.09 -28.50 20.54
C ARG A 157 -28.50 -27.52 21.63
N PHE A 158 -27.60 -26.65 22.08
CA PHE A 158 -27.85 -25.68 23.14
C PHE A 158 -28.76 -24.52 22.70
N ALA A 159 -28.86 -24.23 21.41
CA ALA A 159 -29.85 -23.29 20.89
C ALA A 159 -31.26 -23.89 20.96
N PHE A 160 -31.45 -25.12 20.46
CA PHE A 160 -32.79 -25.70 20.34
C PHE A 160 -33.29 -26.46 21.58
N SER A 161 -32.41 -26.97 22.45
CA SER A 161 -32.78 -27.95 23.50
C SER A 161 -32.64 -27.44 24.94
N ASP A 162 -31.74 -26.49 25.21
CA ASP A 162 -31.36 -26.15 26.60
C ASP A 162 -32.28 -25.10 27.25
N GLY A 163 -32.94 -24.29 26.42
CA GLY A 163 -33.83 -23.19 26.79
C GLY A 163 -33.10 -21.85 26.96
N GLN A 164 -33.75 -20.76 26.52
CA GLN A 164 -33.15 -19.41 26.42
C GLN A 164 -32.55 -18.88 27.73
N ALA A 165 -33.03 -19.34 28.89
CA ALA A 165 -32.47 -18.95 30.19
C ALA A 165 -30.99 -19.38 30.39
N THR A 166 -30.48 -20.34 29.61
CA THR A 166 -29.06 -20.73 29.63
C THR A 166 -28.16 -19.82 28.78
N TRP A 167 -28.74 -19.20 27.75
CA TRP A 167 -28.00 -18.54 26.67
C TRP A 167 -27.05 -17.42 27.14
N PRO A 168 -27.36 -16.57 28.14
CA PRO A 168 -26.40 -15.55 28.62
C PRO A 168 -25.07 -16.12 29.11
N VAL A 169 -25.07 -17.33 29.68
CA VAL A 169 -23.86 -18.02 30.15
C VAL A 169 -23.24 -18.83 29.01
N THR A 170 -24.05 -19.60 28.27
CA THR A 170 -23.58 -20.41 27.14
C THR A 170 -22.89 -19.54 26.08
N LYS A 171 -23.39 -18.32 25.82
CA LYS A 171 -22.80 -17.37 24.87
C LYS A 171 -21.34 -17.02 25.18
N VAL A 172 -21.04 -16.72 26.45
CA VAL A 172 -19.68 -16.37 26.88
C VAL A 172 -18.75 -17.58 26.78
N ASN A 173 -19.23 -18.76 27.17
CA ASN A 173 -18.47 -20.01 27.10
C ASN A 173 -18.22 -20.47 25.65
N TRP A 174 -19.18 -20.24 24.76
CA TRP A 174 -19.07 -20.48 23.33
C TRP A 174 -18.06 -19.54 22.66
N ALA A 175 -18.11 -18.24 22.98
CA ALA A 175 -17.11 -17.28 22.52
C ALA A 175 -15.68 -17.67 22.95
N ALA A 176 -15.50 -18.06 24.23
CA ALA A 176 -14.22 -18.55 24.73
C ALA A 176 -13.73 -19.81 24.02
N PHE A 177 -14.61 -20.79 23.77
CA PHE A 177 -14.28 -21.99 23.00
C PHE A 177 -13.84 -21.68 21.58
N VAL A 178 -14.55 -20.77 20.90
CA VAL A 178 -14.22 -20.38 19.53
C VAL A 178 -12.85 -19.68 19.46
N THR A 179 -12.54 -18.76 20.38
CA THR A 179 -11.21 -18.12 20.45
C THR A 179 -10.10 -19.15 20.74
N GLU A 180 -10.30 -20.08 21.68
CA GLU A 180 -9.32 -21.14 22.00
C GLU A 180 -9.10 -22.13 20.84
N LEU A 181 -10.17 -22.52 20.15
CA LEU A 181 -10.12 -23.42 19.00
C LEU A 181 -9.44 -22.77 17.80
N ALA A 182 -9.84 -21.53 17.44
CA ALA A 182 -9.25 -20.78 16.34
C ALA A 182 -7.73 -20.60 16.55
N ALA A 183 -7.31 -20.15 17.74
CA ALA A 183 -5.88 -20.00 18.06
C ALA A 183 -5.09 -21.32 17.91
N ALA A 184 -5.66 -22.45 18.35
CA ALA A 184 -5.01 -23.76 18.23
C ALA A 184 -4.91 -24.28 16.79
N PHE A 185 -5.89 -23.95 15.93
CA PHE A 185 -5.94 -24.35 14.52
C PHE A 185 -5.09 -23.42 13.63
N HIS A 186 -5.18 -22.11 13.81
CA HIS A 186 -4.39 -21.11 13.09
C HIS A 186 -2.88 -21.27 13.35
N ALA A 187 -2.48 -21.66 14.56
CA ALA A 187 -1.10 -22.03 14.89
C ALA A 187 -0.57 -23.27 14.12
N ARG A 188 -1.44 -23.99 13.40
CA ARG A 188 -1.11 -25.11 12.50
C ARG A 188 -1.40 -24.80 11.02
N GLY A 189 -1.88 -23.59 10.70
CA GLY A 189 -2.34 -23.21 9.36
C GLY A 189 -3.69 -23.83 8.95
N LEU A 190 -4.45 -24.36 9.91
CA LEU A 190 -5.75 -25.01 9.70
C LEU A 190 -6.89 -23.99 9.90
N ARG A 191 -7.98 -24.16 9.15
CA ARG A 191 -9.16 -23.27 9.22
C ARG A 191 -10.15 -23.69 10.30
N VAL A 192 -10.94 -22.75 10.79
CA VAL A 192 -12.15 -23.03 11.58
C VAL A 192 -13.33 -22.27 11.00
N THR A 193 -14.44 -22.98 10.75
CA THR A 193 -15.74 -22.41 10.39
C THR A 193 -16.81 -22.83 11.38
N ALA A 194 -17.97 -22.18 11.36
CA ALA A 194 -19.13 -22.60 12.14
C ALA A 194 -20.43 -22.44 11.35
N ALA A 195 -21.29 -23.46 11.44
CA ALA A 195 -22.67 -23.44 11.05
C ALA A 195 -23.52 -22.91 12.23
N VAL A 196 -24.29 -21.85 12.02
CA VAL A 196 -25.04 -21.19 13.12
C VAL A 196 -26.42 -20.69 12.65
N PRO A 197 -27.51 -20.95 13.38
CA PRO A 197 -28.81 -20.36 13.10
C PRO A 197 -28.85 -18.87 13.49
N THR A 198 -29.63 -18.08 12.75
CA THR A 198 -29.73 -16.62 12.92
C THR A 198 -30.78 -16.21 13.97
N SER A 199 -31.36 -15.02 13.89
CA SER A 199 -32.47 -14.56 14.74
C SER A 199 -33.57 -15.61 14.87
N PRO A 200 -34.04 -15.97 16.08
CA PRO A 200 -33.81 -15.30 17.37
C PRO A 200 -32.65 -15.86 18.23
N TYR A 201 -31.77 -16.71 17.70
CA TYR A 201 -30.80 -17.51 18.47
C TYR A 201 -29.56 -16.71 18.94
N TYR A 202 -29.76 -15.69 19.79
CA TYR A 202 -28.71 -14.80 20.28
C TYR A 202 -27.60 -15.45 21.14
N VAL A 203 -27.66 -16.77 21.38
CA VAL A 203 -26.62 -17.56 22.06
C VAL A 203 -25.29 -17.58 21.30
N TYR A 204 -25.31 -17.39 19.98
CA TYR A 204 -24.10 -17.29 19.16
C TYR A 204 -23.56 -15.84 19.19
N ASP A 205 -22.26 -15.66 19.48
CA ASP A 205 -21.63 -14.33 19.50
C ASP A 205 -21.05 -13.96 18.13
N PHE A 206 -21.90 -13.59 17.19
CA PHE A 206 -21.52 -13.23 15.82
C PHE A 206 -20.31 -12.28 15.69
N PRO A 207 -20.14 -11.22 16.52
CA PRO A 207 -18.93 -10.38 16.50
C PRO A 207 -17.63 -11.10 16.88
N THR A 208 -17.69 -12.11 17.73
CA THR A 208 -16.55 -13.00 18.01
C THR A 208 -16.37 -14.03 16.89
N LEU A 209 -17.45 -14.63 16.37
CA LEU A 209 -17.36 -15.55 15.23
C LEU A 209 -16.70 -14.88 14.01
N GLY A 210 -17.14 -13.67 13.65
CA GLY A 210 -16.56 -12.90 12.53
C GLY A 210 -15.12 -12.44 12.77
N ARG A 211 -14.69 -12.30 14.03
CA ARG A 211 -13.30 -11.98 14.39
C ARG A 211 -12.40 -13.22 14.26
N GLU A 212 -12.71 -14.28 14.99
CA GLU A 212 -11.80 -15.41 15.20
C GLU A 212 -11.87 -16.49 14.10
N LEU A 213 -13.03 -16.72 13.47
CA LEU A 213 -13.20 -17.81 12.48
C LEU A 213 -12.76 -17.41 11.08
N ASP A 214 -12.42 -18.38 10.23
CA ASP A 214 -12.17 -18.19 8.81
C ASP A 214 -13.46 -17.96 8.01
N GLY A 215 -14.58 -18.50 8.49
CA GLY A 215 -15.89 -18.35 7.87
C GLY A 215 -17.05 -18.63 8.82
N VAL A 216 -18.16 -17.92 8.63
CA VAL A 216 -19.41 -18.10 9.37
C VAL A 216 -20.52 -18.44 8.38
N ARG A 217 -21.17 -19.59 8.58
CA ARG A 217 -22.20 -20.14 7.70
C ARG A 217 -23.55 -20.01 8.38
N VAL A 218 -24.32 -19.00 7.99
CA VAL A 218 -25.54 -18.60 8.70
C VAL A 218 -26.73 -19.36 8.12
N MET A 219 -27.44 -20.14 8.94
CA MET A 219 -28.54 -21.01 8.49
C MET A 219 -29.81 -20.19 8.20
N THR A 220 -29.86 -19.53 7.04
CA THR A 220 -31.04 -18.82 6.52
C THR A 220 -32.03 -19.76 5.82
N TYR A 221 -32.38 -20.85 6.51
CA TYR A 221 -33.39 -21.84 6.11
C TYR A 221 -34.15 -22.40 7.33
N ASP A 222 -35.08 -23.32 7.09
CA ASP A 222 -36.00 -23.87 8.10
C ASP A 222 -36.84 -22.81 8.85
N TYR A 223 -37.16 -21.72 8.16
CA TYR A 223 -38.12 -20.69 8.61
C TYR A 223 -39.50 -21.29 8.97
N ASN A 224 -39.88 -22.41 8.33
CA ASN A 224 -40.98 -23.27 8.74
C ASN A 224 -40.55 -24.74 8.79
N VAL A 225 -40.78 -25.39 9.94
CA VAL A 225 -40.50 -26.84 10.14
C VAL A 225 -41.75 -27.60 10.58
N SER A 226 -42.43 -27.12 11.62
CA SER A 226 -43.57 -27.82 12.26
C SER A 226 -44.93 -27.46 11.67
N ALA A 227 -45.06 -26.28 11.05
CA ALA A 227 -46.24 -25.82 10.32
C ALA A 227 -45.91 -25.64 8.83
N ALA A 228 -46.92 -25.74 7.96
CA ALA A 228 -46.72 -25.56 6.53
C ALA A 228 -46.47 -24.09 6.17
N GLY A 229 -45.36 -23.82 5.50
CA GLY A 229 -44.95 -22.48 5.07
C GLY A 229 -43.60 -22.50 4.34
N PRO A 230 -43.13 -21.35 3.83
CA PRO A 230 -41.86 -21.24 3.11
C PRO A 230 -40.65 -21.60 3.99
N ILE A 231 -39.62 -22.17 3.36
CA ILE A 231 -38.40 -22.69 4.02
C ILE A 231 -37.36 -21.59 4.25
N ALA A 232 -37.19 -20.69 3.27
CA ALA A 232 -36.23 -19.61 3.29
C ALA A 232 -36.78 -18.40 2.48
N PRO A 233 -37.77 -17.65 2.98
CA PRO A 233 -38.36 -16.52 2.25
C PRO A 233 -37.28 -15.54 1.77
N ILE A 234 -37.25 -15.22 0.47
CA ILE A 234 -36.17 -14.41 -0.13
C ILE A 234 -35.94 -13.06 0.60
N ASP A 235 -37.04 -12.43 1.01
CA ASP A 235 -37.06 -11.16 1.75
C ASP A 235 -36.50 -11.28 3.17
N TRP A 236 -36.63 -12.45 3.80
CA TRP A 236 -35.99 -12.75 5.08
C TRP A 236 -34.49 -12.99 4.88
N VAL A 237 -34.11 -13.83 3.92
CA VAL A 237 -32.70 -14.10 3.56
C VAL A 237 -31.94 -12.79 3.30
N ARG A 238 -32.53 -11.84 2.54
CA ARG A 238 -31.96 -10.50 2.30
C ARG A 238 -31.77 -9.70 3.59
N ARG A 239 -32.78 -9.62 4.46
CA ARG A 239 -32.68 -8.89 5.74
C ARG A 239 -31.64 -9.49 6.70
N GLU A 240 -31.59 -10.81 6.80
CA GLU A 240 -30.60 -11.51 7.61
C GLU A 240 -29.19 -11.28 7.06
N THR A 241 -28.99 -11.30 5.74
CA THR A 241 -27.71 -10.95 5.09
C THR A 241 -27.24 -9.55 5.50
N THR A 242 -28.11 -8.53 5.35
CA THR A 242 -27.82 -7.14 5.76
C THR A 242 -27.54 -7.02 7.27
N THR A 243 -28.15 -7.86 8.10
CA THR A 243 -27.96 -7.86 9.55
C THR A 243 -26.63 -8.53 9.93
N MET A 244 -26.29 -9.65 9.30
CA MET A 244 -25.05 -10.39 9.53
C MET A 244 -23.81 -9.58 9.12
N LEU A 245 -23.88 -8.80 8.03
CA LEU A 245 -22.79 -7.93 7.58
C LEU A 245 -22.40 -6.81 8.57
N GLN A 246 -23.23 -6.55 9.59
CA GLN A 246 -22.91 -5.61 10.68
C GLN A 246 -22.07 -6.26 11.80
N MET A 247 -21.92 -7.59 11.79
CA MET A 247 -21.27 -8.38 12.85
C MET A 247 -20.21 -9.35 12.34
N VAL A 248 -20.33 -9.81 11.09
CA VAL A 248 -19.41 -10.72 10.40
C VAL A 248 -18.85 -10.01 9.17
N PRO A 249 -17.52 -9.96 8.97
CA PRO A 249 -16.94 -9.35 7.78
C PRO A 249 -17.40 -10.05 6.50
N ALA A 250 -17.75 -9.26 5.47
CA ALA A 250 -18.26 -9.73 4.17
C ALA A 250 -17.51 -10.95 3.60
N TYR A 251 -16.18 -10.89 3.57
CA TYR A 251 -15.30 -11.94 3.04
C TYR A 251 -15.28 -13.24 3.86
N LYS A 252 -15.90 -13.29 5.04
CA LYS A 252 -16.07 -14.49 5.88
C LYS A 252 -17.52 -15.00 5.90
N LEU A 253 -18.48 -14.22 5.39
CA LEU A 253 -19.90 -14.50 5.54
C LEU A 253 -20.40 -15.40 4.39
N MET A 254 -20.96 -16.55 4.76
CA MET A 254 -21.66 -17.45 3.86
C MET A 254 -23.11 -17.60 4.32
N MET A 255 -24.07 -17.39 3.43
CA MET A 255 -25.50 -17.43 3.77
C MET A 255 -26.13 -18.75 3.33
N GLY A 256 -26.87 -19.40 4.22
CA GLY A 256 -27.45 -20.73 4.01
C GLY A 256 -28.57 -20.72 2.97
N VAL A 257 -28.46 -21.59 1.96
CA VAL A 257 -29.48 -21.78 0.93
C VAL A 257 -29.96 -23.25 0.96
N PRO A 258 -31.27 -23.49 1.13
CA PRO A 258 -31.81 -24.85 1.16
C PRO A 258 -31.98 -25.38 -0.25
N VAL A 259 -31.47 -26.59 -0.52
CA VAL A 259 -31.75 -27.33 -1.78
C VAL A 259 -32.77 -28.46 -1.56
N TYR A 260 -33.76 -28.14 -0.71
CA TYR A 260 -34.86 -29.01 -0.31
C TYR A 260 -36.09 -28.19 0.07
N GLY A 261 -37.23 -28.85 0.02
CA GLY A 261 -38.51 -28.43 0.56
C GLY A 261 -39.04 -29.37 1.63
N ARG A 262 -40.24 -29.07 2.12
CA ARG A 262 -41.00 -29.90 3.07
C ARG A 262 -42.44 -30.08 2.60
N ASP A 263 -43.00 -31.26 2.87
CA ASP A 263 -44.34 -31.70 2.50
C ASP A 263 -45.13 -32.05 3.77
N TRP A 264 -46.09 -31.20 4.16
CA TRP A 264 -46.88 -31.33 5.38
C TRP A 264 -48.27 -31.93 5.13
N LEU A 265 -48.76 -32.72 6.09
CA LEU A 265 -50.18 -32.98 6.24
C LEU A 265 -50.90 -31.67 6.62
N ARG A 266 -51.96 -31.29 5.92
CA ARG A 266 -52.61 -29.99 6.04
C ARG A 266 -53.54 -29.86 7.27
N THR A 267 -53.09 -30.27 8.46
CA THR A 267 -53.85 -30.15 9.71
C THR A 267 -52.95 -30.16 10.95
N LEU A 268 -53.34 -29.37 11.95
CA LEU A 268 -52.63 -29.21 13.22
C LEU A 268 -52.67 -30.47 14.08
N ASN A 269 -51.50 -30.90 14.57
CA ASN A 269 -51.09 -31.13 15.99
C ASN A 269 -52.07 -31.70 17.05
N SER A 270 -53.25 -32.18 16.70
CA SER A 270 -54.13 -32.93 17.60
C SER A 270 -54.69 -34.17 16.92
N ALA A 271 -54.24 -35.34 17.38
CA ALA A 271 -54.98 -36.57 17.11
C ALA A 271 -56.40 -36.41 17.66
N PRO A 272 -57.47 -36.82 16.93
CA PRO A 272 -57.43 -37.78 15.82
C PRO A 272 -57.97 -37.28 14.45
N TYR A 273 -57.69 -36.07 13.94
CA TYR A 273 -58.32 -35.56 12.69
C TYR A 273 -57.36 -35.06 11.57
N ILE A 274 -57.84 -35.13 10.32
CA ILE A 274 -57.29 -34.49 9.10
C ILE A 274 -58.34 -33.51 8.55
N THR A 275 -57.95 -32.39 7.95
CA THR A 275 -58.83 -31.42 7.28
C THR A 275 -58.79 -31.54 5.76
N ASP A 276 -59.95 -31.46 5.09
CA ASP A 276 -60.07 -31.44 3.63
C ASP A 276 -59.93 -30.04 3.00
N LEU A 277 -59.89 -29.94 1.66
CA LEU A 277 -59.83 -28.67 0.92
C LEU A 277 -61.01 -27.72 1.22
N ALA A 278 -62.13 -28.23 1.74
CA ALA A 278 -63.31 -27.46 2.12
C ALA A 278 -63.38 -27.19 3.64
N GLY A 279 -62.33 -27.51 4.40
CA GLY A 279 -62.23 -27.26 5.84
C GLY A 279 -62.83 -28.34 6.75
N ARG A 280 -63.32 -29.47 6.21
CA ARG A 280 -64.01 -30.51 7.00
C ARG A 280 -63.02 -31.45 7.69
N GLN A 281 -63.31 -31.81 8.94
CA GLN A 281 -62.51 -32.78 9.70
C GLN A 281 -62.90 -34.24 9.39
N ILE A 282 -61.89 -35.06 9.12
CA ILE A 282 -61.94 -36.50 8.79
C ILE A 282 -61.18 -37.25 9.89
N PRO A 283 -61.78 -38.24 10.58
CA PRO A 283 -61.07 -39.00 11.62
C PRO A 283 -59.91 -39.82 11.04
N LEU A 284 -58.72 -39.75 11.65
CA LEU A 284 -57.56 -40.62 11.33
C LEU A 284 -57.89 -42.10 11.48
N SER A 285 -58.84 -42.46 12.35
CA SER A 285 -59.35 -43.82 12.51
C SER A 285 -60.10 -44.35 11.27
N SER A 286 -60.49 -43.48 10.32
CA SER A 286 -61.05 -43.88 9.02
C SER A 286 -59.99 -44.28 7.98
N CYS A 287 -58.73 -43.91 8.19
CA CYS A 287 -57.62 -44.29 7.33
C CYS A 287 -57.14 -45.74 7.58
N PRO A 288 -56.45 -46.35 6.59
CA PRO A 288 -55.65 -47.55 6.80
C PRO A 288 -54.60 -47.39 7.90
N ALA A 289 -54.21 -48.48 8.54
CA ALA A 289 -53.04 -48.48 9.41
C ALA A 289 -51.77 -48.22 8.58
N GLY A 290 -50.88 -47.34 9.06
CA GLY A 290 -49.65 -46.97 8.36
C GLY A 290 -49.75 -45.79 7.39
N THR A 291 -50.91 -45.11 7.27
CA THR A 291 -51.01 -43.86 6.49
C THR A 291 -49.99 -42.81 6.98
N PRO A 292 -49.10 -42.27 6.12
CA PRO A 292 -48.05 -41.33 6.53
C PRO A 292 -48.58 -39.95 6.93
N THR A 293 -48.81 -39.74 8.22
CA THR A 293 -49.24 -38.46 8.80
C THR A 293 -48.11 -37.44 8.99
N ALA A 294 -46.86 -37.88 8.97
CA ALA A 294 -45.69 -37.02 9.19
C ALA A 294 -45.45 -36.02 8.05
N THR A 295 -44.82 -34.90 8.40
CA THR A 295 -44.10 -34.03 7.46
C THR A 295 -42.95 -34.81 6.83
N LYS A 296 -42.75 -34.68 5.52
CA LYS A 296 -41.61 -35.24 4.79
C LYS A 296 -40.67 -34.12 4.36
N ALA A 297 -39.37 -34.40 4.29
CA ALA A 297 -38.46 -33.58 3.50
C ALA A 297 -38.50 -34.07 2.04
N VAL A 298 -38.35 -33.15 1.09
CA VAL A 298 -38.32 -33.42 -0.36
C VAL A 298 -37.12 -32.67 -0.91
N THR A 299 -36.07 -33.35 -1.36
CA THR A 299 -34.93 -32.65 -2.00
C THR A 299 -35.35 -32.08 -3.35
N SER A 300 -34.74 -30.99 -3.81
CA SER A 300 -35.11 -30.35 -5.08
C SER A 300 -35.02 -31.29 -6.29
N ALA A 301 -34.03 -32.18 -6.32
CA ALA A 301 -33.90 -33.29 -7.28
C ALA A 301 -35.14 -34.21 -7.36
N ASN A 302 -35.96 -34.23 -6.31
CA ASN A 302 -37.14 -35.09 -6.15
C ASN A 302 -38.46 -34.30 -6.15
N ASN A 303 -38.47 -33.02 -6.55
CA ASN A 303 -39.69 -32.19 -6.61
C ASN A 303 -40.83 -32.87 -7.39
N ASP A 304 -40.52 -33.57 -8.49
CA ASP A 304 -41.50 -34.29 -9.30
C ASP A 304 -42.27 -35.38 -8.54
N THR A 305 -41.75 -35.89 -7.42
CA THR A 305 -42.50 -36.80 -6.53
C THR A 305 -43.75 -36.15 -5.92
N VAL A 306 -43.81 -34.81 -5.93
CA VAL A 306 -44.97 -33.98 -5.56
C VAL A 306 -45.59 -33.30 -6.79
N LEU A 307 -44.78 -32.72 -7.68
CA LEU A 307 -45.27 -31.91 -8.82
C LEU A 307 -45.93 -32.75 -9.93
N SER A 308 -45.70 -34.07 -9.99
CA SER A 308 -46.41 -34.97 -10.91
C SER A 308 -47.74 -35.54 -10.35
N LYS A 309 -48.11 -35.21 -9.10
CA LYS A 309 -49.30 -35.80 -8.45
C LYS A 309 -50.60 -35.38 -9.16
N PRO A 310 -51.52 -36.32 -9.48
CA PRO A 310 -52.79 -35.97 -10.12
C PRO A 310 -53.58 -34.92 -9.34
N GLY A 311 -53.95 -33.83 -10.01
CA GLY A 311 -54.71 -32.73 -9.40
C GLY A 311 -53.92 -31.83 -8.44
N VAL A 312 -52.58 -31.84 -8.49
CA VAL A 312 -51.76 -30.87 -7.76
C VAL A 312 -52.03 -29.43 -8.23
N VAL A 313 -52.17 -28.52 -7.29
CA VAL A 313 -52.29 -27.08 -7.52
C VAL A 313 -50.97 -26.43 -7.11
N VAL A 314 -50.18 -26.04 -8.10
CA VAL A 314 -48.88 -25.36 -7.95
C VAL A 314 -49.07 -23.85 -8.00
N ASP A 315 -48.36 -23.12 -7.16
CA ASP A 315 -48.38 -21.66 -7.07
C ASP A 315 -46.96 -21.17 -6.77
N ARG A 316 -46.40 -20.39 -7.69
CA ARG A 316 -45.02 -19.84 -7.65
C ARG A 316 -44.98 -18.37 -7.19
N THR A 317 -46.13 -17.79 -6.88
CA THR A 317 -46.33 -16.34 -6.66
C THR A 317 -46.80 -16.01 -5.25
N VAL A 318 -46.63 -16.94 -4.31
CA VAL A 318 -47.22 -16.85 -2.98
C VAL A 318 -46.52 -15.78 -2.15
N GLY A 319 -47.20 -14.67 -1.88
CA GLY A 319 -46.84 -13.72 -0.81
C GLY A 319 -45.49 -13.01 -0.95
N GLY A 320 -44.84 -13.06 -2.12
CA GLY A 320 -43.49 -12.53 -2.32
C GLY A 320 -42.38 -13.34 -1.63
N TYR A 321 -42.61 -14.63 -1.38
CA TYR A 321 -41.60 -15.50 -0.76
C TYR A 321 -40.64 -16.16 -1.76
N ASP A 322 -41.01 -16.16 -3.04
CA ASP A 322 -40.31 -16.76 -4.17
C ASP A 322 -39.91 -18.23 -3.90
N GLU A 323 -40.93 -19.06 -3.65
CA GLU A 323 -40.85 -20.51 -3.44
C GLU A 323 -42.02 -21.23 -4.16
N VAL A 324 -41.83 -22.51 -4.47
CA VAL A 324 -42.85 -23.33 -5.16
C VAL A 324 -43.78 -23.96 -4.14
N ARG A 325 -44.99 -23.42 -3.97
CA ARG A 325 -46.04 -24.05 -3.15
C ARG A 325 -46.84 -25.04 -3.99
N ALA A 326 -46.92 -26.28 -3.54
CA ALA A 326 -47.75 -27.33 -4.14
C ALA A 326 -48.81 -27.84 -3.15
N ARG A 327 -50.07 -27.97 -3.58
CA ARG A 327 -51.17 -28.52 -2.75
C ARG A 327 -51.86 -29.66 -3.49
N TYR A 328 -52.00 -30.81 -2.85
CA TYR A 328 -52.53 -32.02 -3.50
C TYR A 328 -53.33 -32.93 -2.56
N GLN A 329 -54.00 -33.91 -3.16
CA GLN A 329 -54.72 -34.99 -2.48
C GLN A 329 -54.00 -36.32 -2.72
N GLU A 330 -54.03 -37.21 -1.73
CA GLU A 330 -53.46 -38.56 -1.86
C GLU A 330 -54.38 -39.60 -1.20
N THR A 331 -54.77 -40.62 -1.97
CA THR A 331 -55.73 -41.65 -1.53
C THR A 331 -55.00 -42.86 -0.98
N TYR A 332 -55.28 -43.22 0.28
CA TYR A 332 -54.73 -44.38 0.95
C TYR A 332 -55.83 -45.44 1.15
N SER A 333 -55.60 -46.64 0.60
CA SER A 333 -56.51 -47.79 0.69
C SER A 333 -55.80 -49.00 1.29
N GLY A 334 -56.44 -49.70 2.23
CA GLY A 334 -55.86 -50.87 2.91
C GLY A 334 -56.68 -51.34 4.11
N GLY A 335 -56.67 -52.64 4.40
CA GLY A 335 -57.37 -53.22 5.55
C GLY A 335 -58.89 -52.99 5.54
N GLY A 336 -59.52 -52.92 4.37
CA GLY A 336 -60.94 -52.61 4.21
C GLY A 336 -61.32 -51.13 4.40
N LYS A 337 -60.33 -50.23 4.54
CA LYS A 337 -60.52 -48.78 4.68
C LYS A 337 -59.94 -48.03 3.48
N THR A 338 -60.51 -46.85 3.22
CA THR A 338 -59.99 -45.88 2.25
C THR A 338 -60.16 -44.47 2.84
N CYS A 339 -59.13 -43.64 2.77
CA CYS A 339 -59.22 -42.22 3.09
C CYS A 339 -58.44 -41.37 2.07
N VAL A 340 -58.81 -40.09 1.96
CA VAL A 340 -58.08 -39.09 1.15
C VAL A 340 -57.41 -38.12 2.11
N ILE A 341 -56.08 -38.03 2.06
CA ILE A 341 -55.31 -37.07 2.86
C ILE A 341 -54.96 -35.85 2.02
N TYR A 342 -54.81 -34.71 2.70
CA TYR A 342 -54.59 -33.40 2.09
C TYR A 342 -53.21 -32.89 2.49
N ARG A 343 -52.42 -32.50 1.49
CA ARG A 343 -51.01 -32.13 1.69
C ARG A 343 -50.69 -30.78 1.07
N GLU A 344 -49.85 -30.03 1.77
CA GLU A 344 -49.32 -28.74 1.33
C GLU A 344 -47.80 -28.79 1.49
N ALA A 345 -47.09 -28.61 0.38
CA ALA A 345 -45.64 -28.64 0.30
C ALA A 345 -45.10 -27.29 -0.15
N TRP A 346 -43.94 -26.92 0.38
CA TRP A 346 -43.17 -25.76 -0.05
C TRP A 346 -41.79 -26.27 -0.48
N LEU A 347 -41.45 -25.99 -1.74
CA LEU A 347 -40.35 -26.62 -2.48
C LEU A 347 -39.42 -25.57 -3.07
N GLN A 348 -38.15 -25.95 -3.21
CA GLN A 348 -37.10 -25.16 -3.86
C GLN A 348 -36.78 -25.81 -5.22
N ASP A 349 -36.64 -25.04 -6.29
CA ASP A 349 -36.19 -25.52 -7.61
C ASP A 349 -35.00 -24.71 -8.14
N ALA A 350 -34.50 -25.04 -9.33
CA ALA A 350 -33.32 -24.37 -9.89
C ALA A 350 -33.41 -22.84 -9.94
N LEU A 351 -34.60 -22.27 -10.15
CA LEU A 351 -34.79 -20.81 -10.14
C LEU A 351 -34.72 -20.29 -8.71
N THR A 352 -35.53 -20.84 -7.79
CA THR A 352 -35.61 -20.32 -6.42
C THR A 352 -34.30 -20.47 -5.65
N ILE A 353 -33.46 -21.45 -6.01
CA ILE A 353 -32.11 -21.60 -5.46
C ILE A 353 -31.14 -20.58 -6.08
N THR A 354 -31.17 -20.39 -7.41
CA THR A 354 -30.34 -19.39 -8.10
C THR A 354 -30.61 -17.98 -7.57
N ASP A 355 -31.89 -17.59 -7.44
CA ASP A 355 -32.31 -16.28 -6.92
C ASP A 355 -31.78 -16.03 -5.51
N ARG A 356 -31.68 -17.09 -4.68
CA ARG A 356 -31.13 -17.02 -3.32
C ARG A 356 -29.61 -16.88 -3.31
N VAL A 357 -28.89 -17.60 -4.17
CA VAL A 357 -27.44 -17.48 -4.33
C VAL A 357 -27.07 -16.07 -4.80
N GLN A 358 -27.80 -15.52 -5.78
CA GLN A 358 -27.61 -14.15 -6.25
C GLN A 358 -27.94 -13.14 -5.14
N ALA A 359 -29.10 -13.24 -4.50
CA ALA A 359 -29.54 -12.28 -3.48
C ALA A 359 -28.62 -12.16 -2.25
N VAL A 360 -27.83 -13.18 -1.92
CA VAL A 360 -26.86 -13.12 -0.80
C VAL A 360 -25.51 -12.53 -1.23
N VAL A 361 -25.07 -12.82 -2.46
CA VAL A 361 -23.81 -12.28 -3.03
C VAL A 361 -23.99 -10.81 -3.43
N ASP A 362 -25.07 -10.46 -4.14
CA ASP A 362 -25.48 -9.07 -4.41
C ASP A 362 -25.74 -8.30 -3.11
N GLY A 363 -26.19 -9.00 -2.06
CA GLY A 363 -26.34 -8.47 -0.70
C GLY A 363 -25.02 -8.16 0.01
N GLY A 364 -23.87 -8.58 -0.54
CA GLY A 364 -22.53 -8.30 -0.02
C GLY A 364 -21.90 -9.42 0.83
N ALA A 365 -22.52 -10.60 0.95
CA ALA A 365 -21.86 -11.77 1.52
C ALA A 365 -20.81 -12.34 0.54
N ARG A 366 -19.88 -13.19 1.02
CA ARG A 366 -18.93 -13.86 0.14
C ARG A 366 -19.58 -14.92 -0.75
N GLY A 367 -20.68 -15.52 -0.30
CA GLY A 367 -21.26 -16.66 -0.99
C GLY A 367 -22.43 -17.31 -0.28
N ALA A 368 -22.84 -18.45 -0.83
CA ALA A 368 -23.93 -19.28 -0.33
C ALA A 368 -23.44 -20.62 0.23
N ALA A 369 -24.07 -21.12 1.29
CA ALA A 369 -23.81 -22.42 1.89
C ALA A 369 -24.97 -23.39 1.61
N LEU A 370 -24.75 -24.38 0.75
CA LEU A 370 -25.79 -25.30 0.28
C LEU A 370 -26.06 -26.45 1.27
N TRP A 371 -27.25 -26.48 1.85
CA TRP A 371 -27.75 -27.60 2.65
C TRP A 371 -28.78 -28.41 1.85
N THR A 372 -28.46 -29.60 1.32
CA THR A 372 -27.14 -30.25 1.20
C THR A 372 -26.82 -30.59 -0.25
N VAL A 373 -25.55 -30.47 -0.66
CA VAL A 373 -25.11 -30.80 -2.01
C VAL A 373 -25.43 -32.27 -2.35
N GLY A 374 -25.85 -32.54 -3.59
CA GLY A 374 -26.45 -33.80 -4.02
C GLY A 374 -27.95 -33.90 -3.75
N GLY A 375 -28.59 -32.81 -3.31
CA GLY A 375 -30.05 -32.70 -3.11
C GLY A 375 -30.74 -31.79 -4.13
N GLU A 376 -29.97 -30.90 -4.76
CA GLU A 376 -30.39 -29.85 -5.70
C GLU A 376 -31.04 -30.32 -7.01
N ASP A 377 -31.77 -29.40 -7.63
CA ASP A 377 -32.14 -29.47 -9.04
C ASP A 377 -30.90 -29.19 -9.90
N ALA A 378 -30.51 -30.13 -10.76
CA ALA A 378 -29.31 -30.01 -11.60
C ALA A 378 -29.34 -28.81 -12.56
N ALA A 379 -30.52 -28.26 -12.88
CA ALA A 379 -30.65 -27.09 -13.74
C ALA A 379 -30.14 -25.77 -13.09
N GLN A 380 -29.84 -25.76 -11.79
CA GLN A 380 -29.30 -24.56 -11.11
C GLN A 380 -27.85 -24.23 -11.51
N TRP A 381 -27.08 -25.25 -11.92
CA TRP A 381 -25.62 -25.14 -11.95
C TRP A 381 -25.10 -24.22 -13.04
N GLU A 382 -25.76 -24.17 -14.21
CA GLU A 382 -25.40 -23.27 -15.31
C GLU A 382 -25.75 -21.80 -15.00
N PRO A 383 -26.98 -21.44 -14.54
CA PRO A 383 -27.29 -20.08 -14.07
C PRO A 383 -26.33 -19.54 -12.99
N ILE A 384 -26.03 -20.34 -11.94
CA ILE A 384 -25.11 -19.93 -10.87
C ILE A 384 -23.69 -19.73 -11.41
N ARG A 385 -23.23 -20.61 -12.31
CA ARG A 385 -21.93 -20.53 -12.96
C ARG A 385 -21.78 -19.31 -13.86
N ASN A 386 -22.83 -18.97 -14.61
CA ASN A 386 -22.84 -17.81 -15.48
C ASN A 386 -22.76 -16.51 -14.66
N TYR A 387 -23.55 -16.40 -13.59
CA TYR A 387 -23.45 -15.29 -12.64
C TYR A 387 -22.06 -15.19 -11.99
N ALA A 388 -21.46 -16.32 -11.61
CA ALA A 388 -20.17 -16.37 -10.93
C ALA A 388 -18.98 -15.87 -11.77
N TYR A 389 -19.10 -15.70 -13.09
CA TYR A 389 -18.04 -15.05 -13.89
C TYR A 389 -17.95 -13.54 -13.66
N ASP A 390 -19.07 -12.87 -13.33
CA ASP A 390 -19.14 -11.42 -13.16
C ASP A 390 -18.94 -10.97 -11.70
N VAL A 391 -18.94 -11.91 -10.73
CA VAL A 391 -18.78 -11.61 -9.30
C VAL A 391 -17.34 -11.24 -8.96
N ILE A 392 -17.16 -10.01 -8.47
CA ILE A 392 -15.95 -9.59 -7.75
C ILE A 392 -16.14 -9.95 -6.26
N PRO A 393 -15.38 -10.91 -5.69
CA PRO A 393 -15.64 -11.38 -4.34
C PRO A 393 -15.15 -10.36 -3.28
N PRO A 394 -15.85 -10.19 -2.15
CA PRO A 394 -15.38 -9.35 -1.06
C PRO A 394 -14.04 -9.87 -0.53
N LEU A 395 -13.08 -8.95 -0.41
CA LEU A 395 -11.71 -9.22 0.00
C LEU A 395 -11.51 -9.05 1.52
N PRO A 396 -10.57 -9.78 2.14
CA PRO A 396 -10.13 -9.47 3.49
C PRO A 396 -9.50 -8.06 3.55
N PRO A 397 -9.65 -7.32 4.67
CA PRO A 397 -8.71 -6.25 4.98
C PRO A 397 -7.31 -6.87 5.06
N LEU A 398 -6.30 -6.13 4.60
CA LEU A 398 -4.92 -6.60 4.65
C LEU A 398 -4.53 -6.94 6.10
N PRO A 399 -3.74 -8.01 6.33
CA PRO A 399 -3.30 -8.38 7.67
C PRO A 399 -2.53 -7.23 8.34
N PRO A 400 -2.49 -7.18 9.69
CA PRO A 400 -1.88 -6.07 10.42
C PRO A 400 -0.43 -5.83 9.97
N ASP A 401 -0.18 -4.61 9.50
CA ASP A 401 1.06 -4.21 8.85
C ASP A 401 2.27 -4.33 9.80
N PRO A 402 3.23 -5.24 9.54
CA PRO A 402 4.35 -5.50 10.43
C PRO A 402 5.34 -4.33 10.52
N SER A 403 5.17 -3.27 9.73
CA SER A 403 6.01 -2.07 9.79
C SER A 403 5.65 -1.06 10.88
N VAL A 404 4.48 -1.23 11.55
CA VAL A 404 3.99 -0.32 12.59
C VAL A 404 4.49 -0.75 13.97
N VAL A 405 5.32 0.10 14.59
CA VAL A 405 5.82 -0.09 15.95
C VAL A 405 4.74 0.31 16.96
N ALA A 406 4.42 -0.58 17.90
CA ALA A 406 3.39 -0.37 18.90
C ALA A 406 3.75 0.74 19.91
N ALA A 407 2.75 1.38 20.51
CA ALA A 407 2.95 2.43 21.53
C ALA A 407 3.65 1.87 22.77
N GLY A 408 4.63 2.60 23.31
CA GLY A 408 5.41 2.19 24.49
C GLY A 408 6.60 1.27 24.17
N THR A 409 6.94 1.05 22.90
CA THR A 409 8.07 0.20 22.49
C THR A 409 9.39 0.99 22.53
N THR A 410 10.50 0.28 22.71
CA THR A 410 11.86 0.78 22.44
C THR A 410 12.47 -0.04 21.30
N THR A 411 12.90 0.64 20.24
CA THR A 411 13.56 0.06 19.07
C THR A 411 15.08 0.29 19.20
N ARG A 412 15.87 -0.77 19.03
CA ARG A 412 17.34 -0.70 18.92
C ARG A 412 17.70 -0.48 17.45
N ILE A 413 18.64 0.44 17.17
CA ILE A 413 19.12 0.75 15.82
C ILE A 413 20.64 0.54 15.81
N HIS A 414 21.09 -0.46 15.04
CA HIS A 414 22.52 -0.74 14.85
C HIS A 414 23.13 0.22 13.82
N THR A 415 24.38 0.60 14.05
CA THR A 415 25.22 1.32 13.09
C THR A 415 26.61 0.71 13.09
N SER A 416 27.32 0.76 11.96
CA SER A 416 28.69 0.23 11.81
C SER A 416 29.77 1.00 12.58
N SER A 417 29.38 1.77 13.61
CA SER A 417 30.15 2.86 14.22
C SER A 417 30.06 2.81 15.77
N PRO A 418 30.79 1.90 16.44
CA PRO A 418 30.81 1.79 17.91
C PRO A 418 31.43 3.02 18.59
N ARG A 419 30.92 3.39 19.77
CA ARG A 419 31.34 4.55 20.58
C ARG A 419 31.51 5.85 19.77
N SER A 420 30.63 6.05 18.81
CA SER A 420 30.65 7.17 17.86
C SER A 420 29.40 8.02 18.04
N THR A 421 29.47 9.29 17.67
CA THR A 421 28.29 10.15 17.61
C THR A 421 27.70 10.03 16.21
N VAL A 422 26.51 9.45 16.09
CA VAL A 422 25.78 9.36 14.82
C VAL A 422 24.78 10.51 14.71
N MET A 423 24.67 11.05 13.51
CA MET A 423 23.87 12.23 13.18
C MET A 423 22.98 11.91 12.00
N GLY A 424 21.70 12.28 12.08
CA GLY A 424 20.72 11.93 11.06
C GLY A 424 19.32 12.38 11.44
N ASN A 425 18.38 12.19 10.51
CA ASN A 425 16.99 12.51 10.75
C ASN A 425 16.24 11.29 11.30
N LEU A 426 15.68 11.44 12.50
CA LEU A 426 14.84 10.43 13.13
C LEU A 426 13.38 10.80 12.91
N THR A 427 12.65 9.97 12.17
CA THR A 427 11.30 10.31 11.68
C THR A 427 10.25 9.32 12.19
N ALA A 428 9.22 9.85 12.86
CA ALA A 428 7.96 9.14 13.11
C ALA A 428 7.06 9.30 11.88
N VAL A 429 6.70 8.19 11.22
CA VAL A 429 5.97 8.18 9.95
C VAL A 429 4.54 7.66 10.13
N ASN A 430 3.58 8.53 9.78
CA ASN A 430 2.13 8.31 9.88
C ASN A 430 1.70 7.69 11.24
N PRO A 431 2.01 8.33 12.38
CA PRO A 431 1.64 7.87 13.71
C PRO A 431 0.11 7.81 13.90
N VAL A 432 -0.39 6.74 14.51
CA VAL A 432 -1.83 6.55 14.78
C VAL A 432 -2.29 7.14 16.11
N ALA A 433 -1.35 7.64 16.92
CA ALA A 433 -1.58 8.39 18.15
C ALA A 433 -0.56 9.52 18.27
N ALA A 434 -0.95 10.67 18.85
CA ALA A 434 -0.01 11.74 19.17
C ALA A 434 0.97 11.28 20.26
N GLY A 435 2.21 11.78 20.23
CA GLY A 435 3.26 11.33 21.13
C GLY A 435 4.61 11.97 20.88
N HIS A 436 5.65 11.28 21.33
CA HIS A 436 7.05 11.72 21.27
C HIS A 436 7.99 10.55 21.05
N LEU A 437 9.17 10.87 20.50
CA LEU A 437 10.32 9.98 20.44
C LEU A 437 11.35 10.40 21.49
N ARG A 438 12.12 9.44 22.02
CA ARG A 438 13.35 9.71 22.78
C ARG A 438 14.48 8.88 22.20
N ALA A 439 15.68 9.44 22.08
CA ALA A 439 16.86 8.78 21.53
C ALA A 439 18.03 8.87 22.51
N TRP A 440 18.72 7.75 22.77
CA TRP A 440 19.86 7.68 23.69
C TRP A 440 20.75 6.46 23.39
N PRO A 441 22.02 6.42 23.84
CA PRO A 441 22.86 5.23 23.73
C PRO A 441 22.23 4.07 24.51
N CYS A 442 22.14 2.87 23.94
CA CYS A 442 21.38 1.78 24.57
C CYS A 442 21.95 1.28 25.93
N ASP A 443 23.16 1.69 26.31
CA ASP A 443 23.78 1.40 27.62
C ASP A 443 23.53 2.48 28.70
N GLN A 444 22.83 3.57 28.35
CA GLN A 444 22.45 4.66 29.25
C GLN A 444 20.97 4.58 29.69
N PRO A 445 20.58 5.21 30.82
CA PRO A 445 19.18 5.37 31.17
C PRO A 445 18.43 6.26 30.16
N MET A 446 17.19 5.90 29.86
CA MET A 446 16.33 6.69 28.97
C MET A 446 16.12 8.11 29.55
N PRO A 447 16.37 9.18 28.77
CA PRO A 447 16.19 10.56 29.26
C PRO A 447 14.71 10.91 29.45
N GLU A 448 14.43 12.00 30.19
CA GLU A 448 13.07 12.56 30.29
C GLU A 448 12.69 13.43 29.07
N THR A 449 13.68 13.96 28.35
CA THR A 449 13.50 14.85 27.20
C THR A 449 13.10 14.09 25.93
N SER A 450 12.22 14.70 25.14
CA SER A 450 11.90 14.24 23.78
C SER A 450 13.03 14.58 22.81
N ALA A 451 13.36 13.64 21.92
CA ALA A 451 14.19 13.89 20.73
C ALA A 451 13.35 14.43 19.55
N ALA A 452 12.08 14.02 19.46
CA ALA A 452 11.08 14.56 18.53
C ALA A 452 9.68 14.48 19.17
N ASN A 453 8.73 15.30 18.72
CA ASN A 453 7.31 15.22 19.11
C ASN A 453 6.45 15.15 17.84
N TYR A 454 5.30 14.47 17.89
CA TYR A 454 4.43 14.23 16.72
C TYR A 454 2.95 14.20 17.09
N SER A 455 2.08 14.51 16.12
CA SER A 455 0.61 14.46 16.27
C SER A 455 -0.02 13.40 15.36
N VAL A 456 -1.29 13.06 15.56
CA VAL A 456 -1.97 11.97 14.82
C VAL A 456 -1.94 12.22 13.31
N ALA A 457 -1.58 11.19 12.54
CA ALA A 457 -1.46 11.19 11.08
C ALA A 457 -0.49 12.23 10.49
N GLN A 458 0.32 12.90 11.32
CA GLN A 458 1.36 13.83 10.88
C GLN A 458 2.73 13.18 11.07
N SER A 459 3.47 13.04 9.96
CA SER A 459 4.86 12.58 10.04
C SER A 459 5.75 13.73 10.53
N SER A 460 6.65 13.46 11.48
CA SER A 460 7.52 14.47 12.09
C SER A 460 8.94 13.93 12.21
N SER A 461 9.92 14.76 11.84
CA SER A 461 11.34 14.47 12.03
C SER A 461 11.98 15.48 12.98
N ALA A 462 13.07 15.07 13.60
CA ALA A 462 14.06 15.99 14.15
C ALA A 462 15.44 15.54 13.68
N PHE A 463 16.37 16.48 13.53
CA PHE A 463 17.78 16.14 13.36
C PHE A 463 18.35 15.74 14.72
N VAL A 464 18.62 14.45 14.89
CA VAL A 464 19.05 13.84 16.15
C VAL A 464 20.53 13.52 16.09
N THR A 465 21.27 14.10 17.03
CA THR A 465 22.67 13.75 17.32
C THR A 465 22.69 12.88 18.56
N VAL A 466 23.05 11.60 18.41
CA VAL A 466 23.02 10.60 19.49
C VAL A 466 24.32 9.79 19.48
N ALA A 467 24.88 9.53 20.66
CA ALA A 467 26.03 8.65 20.79
C ALA A 467 25.61 7.18 20.75
N THR A 468 26.43 6.33 20.13
CA THR A 468 26.25 4.88 20.10
C THR A 468 26.93 4.22 21.30
N ASP A 469 26.36 3.08 21.72
CA ASP A 469 26.92 2.25 22.79
C ASP A 469 28.24 1.55 22.35
N GLY A 470 28.76 0.67 23.21
CA GLY A 470 29.95 -0.13 22.91
C GLY A 470 29.84 -1.06 21.68
N SER A 471 28.63 -1.29 21.16
CA SER A 471 28.31 -2.15 20.01
C SER A 471 28.14 -1.37 18.69
N GLY A 472 27.85 -0.06 18.77
CA GLY A 472 27.40 0.72 17.60
C GLY A 472 25.91 1.08 17.63
N ASP A 473 25.21 0.82 18.73
CA ASP A 473 23.76 0.90 18.78
C ASP A 473 23.26 2.11 19.55
N PHE A 474 22.12 2.65 19.12
CA PHE A 474 21.32 3.58 19.92
C PHE A 474 19.85 3.14 19.98
N CYS A 475 19.14 3.61 21.00
CA CYS A 475 17.80 3.18 21.35
C CYS A 475 16.79 4.32 21.14
N VAL A 476 15.64 3.99 20.54
CA VAL A 476 14.55 4.91 20.25
C VAL A 476 13.24 4.43 20.89
N PHE A 477 12.71 5.20 21.84
CA PHE A 477 11.40 4.95 22.45
C PHE A 477 10.30 5.72 21.70
N ASN A 478 9.13 5.12 21.48
CA ASN A 478 7.95 5.78 20.91
C ASN A 478 6.74 5.72 21.85
N SER A 479 6.21 6.88 22.27
CA SER A 479 5.05 6.92 23.19
C SER A 479 3.69 6.69 22.51
N GLY A 480 3.58 6.93 21.20
CA GLY A 480 2.44 6.59 20.36
C GLY A 480 2.82 5.55 19.29
N ALA A 481 1.86 4.77 18.80
CA ALA A 481 2.13 3.77 17.76
C ALA A 481 2.40 4.45 16.41
N THR A 482 3.49 4.07 15.74
CA THR A 482 4.03 4.77 14.57
C THR A 482 4.99 3.89 13.77
N ARG A 483 5.32 4.25 12.52
CA ARG A 483 6.46 3.65 11.81
C ARG A 483 7.71 4.48 12.08
N LEU A 484 8.88 3.85 12.18
CA LEU A 484 10.14 4.54 12.44
C LEU A 484 11.07 4.46 11.23
N VAL A 485 11.68 5.60 10.89
CA VAL A 485 12.75 5.70 9.88
C VAL A 485 13.94 6.42 10.51
N TRP A 486 15.14 5.87 10.31
CA TRP A 486 16.42 6.51 10.64
C TRP A 486 17.19 6.78 9.36
N ASP A 487 17.41 8.07 9.10
CA ASP A 487 18.14 8.56 7.95
C ASP A 487 19.51 9.08 8.41
N GLN A 488 20.50 8.19 8.47
CA GLN A 488 21.87 8.54 8.86
C GLN A 488 22.51 9.47 7.82
N SER A 489 23.11 10.56 8.29
CA SER A 489 23.76 11.58 7.46
C SER A 489 25.26 11.73 7.77
N ALA A 490 25.68 11.45 9.01
CA ALA A 490 27.10 11.44 9.38
C ALA A 490 27.39 10.56 10.62
N THR A 491 28.70 10.27 10.81
CA THR A 491 29.28 9.65 11.99
C THR A 491 30.52 10.44 12.39
N THR A 492 30.69 10.76 13.68
CA THR A 492 31.90 11.40 14.24
C THR A 492 32.38 10.68 15.51
N ALA A 493 33.60 10.96 15.98
CA ALA A 493 34.22 10.23 17.10
C ALA A 493 34.26 11.05 18.41
N LEU A 494 33.37 10.69 19.36
CA LEU A 494 33.29 11.21 20.75
C LEU A 494 32.98 12.73 20.85
N ASP A 495 32.52 13.31 21.95
CA ASP A 495 32.38 12.86 23.35
C ASP A 495 30.98 13.22 23.91
N ALA A 496 30.59 12.71 25.09
CA ALA A 496 29.25 12.91 25.65
C ALA A 496 28.91 14.38 26.04
N GLY A 497 27.65 14.79 25.83
CA GLY A 497 27.15 16.15 26.08
C GLY A 497 26.81 16.49 27.55
N SER A 498 26.51 17.76 27.84
CA SER A 498 26.22 18.28 29.19
C SER A 498 25.23 19.45 29.21
N ARG A 499 24.35 19.50 30.22
CA ARG A 499 23.37 20.59 30.40
C ARG A 499 24.03 21.84 30.98
N LEU A 500 23.87 22.99 30.31
CA LEU A 500 24.47 24.27 30.73
C LEU A 500 23.43 25.35 31.14
N LEU A 501 22.14 25.16 30.82
CA LEU A 501 21.06 26.04 31.27
C LEU A 501 19.78 25.22 31.54
N ASP A 502 19.08 25.53 32.63
CA ASP A 502 17.68 25.12 32.85
C ASP A 502 16.98 26.13 33.76
N THR A 503 16.23 27.06 33.17
CA THR A 503 15.52 28.12 33.91
C THR A 503 14.31 27.62 34.72
N ARG A 504 13.95 26.33 34.63
CA ARG A 504 12.94 25.74 35.52
C ARG A 504 13.50 25.53 36.92
N ALA A 505 14.82 25.29 37.04
CA ALA A 505 15.50 25.09 38.32
C ALA A 505 15.47 26.35 39.22
N THR A 506 15.28 27.53 38.64
CA THR A 506 15.10 28.80 39.38
C THR A 506 13.62 29.21 39.52
N GLY A 507 12.69 28.47 38.93
CA GLY A 507 11.25 28.78 38.91
C GLY A 507 10.85 30.03 38.12
N ALA A 508 11.81 30.79 37.58
CA ALA A 508 11.57 32.05 36.90
C ALA A 508 11.74 31.91 35.39
N MET A 509 10.70 32.25 34.63
CA MET A 509 10.78 32.39 33.18
C MET A 509 11.70 33.55 32.79
N VAL A 510 12.40 33.42 31.65
CA VAL A 510 13.04 34.57 31.00
C VAL A 510 11.92 35.50 30.53
N PRO A 511 11.87 36.78 30.93
CA PRO A 511 10.80 37.68 30.53
C PRO A 511 10.89 38.01 29.03
N SER A 512 9.76 38.43 28.43
CA SER A 512 9.77 38.99 27.07
C SER A 512 10.71 40.20 27.03
N GLY A 513 11.68 40.17 26.11
CA GLY A 513 12.75 41.18 26.04
C GLY A 513 14.03 40.81 26.81
N GLY A 514 14.00 39.75 27.64
CA GLY A 514 15.12 39.33 28.48
C GLY A 514 16.26 38.64 27.73
N THR A 515 17.47 38.77 28.27
CA THR A 515 18.68 38.05 27.81
C THR A 515 19.34 37.36 29.01
N VAL A 516 19.79 36.13 28.81
CA VAL A 516 20.50 35.29 29.78
C VAL A 516 21.92 35.05 29.29
N VAL A 517 22.91 35.21 30.18
CA VAL A 517 24.31 34.83 29.90
C VAL A 517 24.51 33.38 30.33
N VAL A 518 24.92 32.53 29.39
CA VAL A 518 25.35 31.15 29.64
C VAL A 518 26.88 31.13 29.67
N ARG A 519 27.47 30.38 30.61
CA ARG A 519 28.92 30.21 30.73
C ARG A 519 29.30 28.75 30.58
N THR A 520 30.42 28.51 29.90
CA THR A 520 30.88 27.16 29.57
C THR A 520 32.28 26.92 30.16
N SER A 521 32.66 25.64 30.28
CA SER A 521 34.02 25.22 30.66
C SER A 521 34.91 24.90 29.45
N VAL A 522 34.49 25.36 28.26
CA VAL A 522 35.20 25.16 26.98
C VAL A 522 36.13 26.37 26.76
N PRO A 523 37.32 26.20 26.15
CA PRO A 523 38.25 27.31 25.92
C PRO A 523 37.65 28.52 25.18
N ALA A 524 38.31 29.67 25.37
CA ALA A 524 38.03 30.93 24.68
C ALA A 524 37.98 30.75 23.14
N ALA A 525 36.99 31.38 22.49
CA ALA A 525 36.80 31.34 21.03
C ALA A 525 36.60 29.92 20.45
N ALA A 526 36.09 28.98 21.23
CA ALA A 526 35.73 27.65 20.76
C ALA A 526 34.27 27.60 20.27
N THR A 527 34.03 26.86 19.18
CA THR A 527 32.69 26.55 18.69
C THR A 527 32.06 25.43 19.53
N ILE A 528 30.81 25.66 19.95
CA ILE A 528 29.99 24.73 20.75
C ILE A 528 28.70 24.46 19.98
N LEU A 529 28.38 23.18 19.80
CA LEU A 529 27.07 22.74 19.32
C LEU A 529 26.15 22.51 20.53
N GLY A 530 24.85 22.72 20.37
CA GLY A 530 23.91 22.43 21.45
C GLY A 530 22.46 22.53 21.03
N THR A 531 21.61 21.88 21.82
CA THR A 531 20.15 21.83 21.64
C THR A 531 19.50 22.78 22.65
N LEU A 532 18.76 23.76 22.14
CA LEU A 532 17.98 24.72 22.91
C LEU A 532 16.51 24.26 22.90
N THR A 533 15.93 24.10 24.08
CA THR A 533 14.50 23.80 24.26
C THR A 533 13.78 25.01 24.86
N VAL A 534 12.63 25.37 24.30
CA VAL A 534 11.68 26.35 24.84
C VAL A 534 10.51 25.61 25.46
N LEU A 535 10.21 25.93 26.72
CA LEU A 535 9.17 25.30 27.52
C LEU A 535 8.18 26.34 28.05
N ASP A 536 6.91 26.00 27.95
CA ASP A 536 5.76 26.76 28.49
C ASP A 536 5.76 28.27 28.15
N PRO A 537 5.96 28.64 26.86
CA PRO A 537 5.94 30.05 26.44
C PRO A 537 4.55 30.65 26.65
N GLN A 538 4.49 31.89 27.14
CA GLN A 538 3.24 32.59 27.43
C GLN A 538 2.65 33.34 26.22
N SER A 539 3.42 33.46 25.13
CA SER A 539 3.03 34.10 23.88
C SER A 539 3.76 33.46 22.70
N ALA A 540 3.33 33.76 21.48
CA ALA A 540 4.18 33.60 20.30
C ALA A 540 5.49 34.41 20.46
N GLY A 541 6.56 33.97 19.81
CA GLY A 541 7.87 34.62 19.92
C GLY A 541 9.03 33.80 19.36
N HIS A 542 10.26 34.22 19.66
CA HIS A 542 11.49 33.55 19.24
C HIS A 542 12.59 33.68 20.29
N THR A 543 13.66 32.90 20.10
CA THR A 543 14.90 32.96 20.89
C THR A 543 16.12 33.12 19.98
N THR A 544 17.17 33.80 20.44
CA THR A 544 18.38 34.11 19.67
C THR A 544 19.63 33.73 20.47
N VAL A 545 20.70 33.25 19.83
CA VAL A 545 21.95 32.80 20.49
C VAL A 545 23.16 33.43 19.79
N TRP A 546 24.08 34.04 20.55
CA TRP A 546 25.27 34.74 20.01
C TRP A 546 26.36 34.98 21.09
N PRO A 547 27.61 35.35 20.73
CA PRO A 547 28.64 35.73 21.70
C PRO A 547 28.30 37.08 22.36
N CYS A 548 28.28 37.16 23.69
CA CYS A 548 27.82 38.34 24.44
C CYS A 548 28.64 39.62 24.17
N SER A 549 29.91 39.51 23.77
CA SER A 549 30.75 40.66 23.40
C SER A 549 30.31 41.36 22.11
N GLN A 550 29.44 40.72 21.33
CA GLN A 550 28.92 41.25 20.06
C GLN A 550 27.48 41.76 20.20
N GLY A 551 27.12 42.73 19.36
CA GLY A 551 25.74 43.21 19.26
C GLY A 551 24.79 42.09 18.86
N ARG A 552 23.63 41.98 19.54
CA ARG A 552 22.67 40.89 19.31
C ARG A 552 22.26 40.83 17.82
N PRO A 553 22.49 39.71 17.12
CA PRO A 553 22.06 39.54 15.73
C PRO A 553 20.54 39.43 15.62
N ALA A 554 20.02 39.54 14.40
CA ALA A 554 18.59 39.41 14.11
C ALA A 554 18.11 37.94 14.00
N THR A 555 19.00 36.96 14.25
CA THR A 555 18.78 35.51 14.08
C THR A 555 17.78 34.92 15.08
N SER A 556 17.26 33.73 14.81
CA SER A 556 16.47 32.95 15.78
C SER A 556 16.73 31.44 15.68
N VAL A 557 16.77 30.77 16.85
CA VAL A 557 17.09 29.34 16.99
C VAL A 557 15.83 28.52 17.23
N ASN A 558 15.01 28.91 18.20
CA ASN A 558 13.63 28.44 18.32
C ASN A 558 12.65 29.57 18.01
N ASN A 559 11.55 29.21 17.38
CA ASN A 559 10.43 30.08 17.05
C ASN A 559 9.14 29.38 17.56
N VAL A 560 8.16 30.16 18.00
CA VAL A 560 6.95 29.69 18.68
C VAL A 560 5.75 30.46 18.13
N THR A 561 4.70 29.75 17.70
CA THR A 561 3.46 30.31 17.16
C THR A 561 2.34 30.43 18.18
N ALA A 562 2.35 29.63 19.26
CA ALA A 562 1.25 29.59 20.23
C ALA A 562 1.72 29.47 21.69
N PRO A 563 0.98 30.03 22.67
CA PRO A 563 1.24 29.77 24.09
C PRO A 563 1.22 28.28 24.42
N GLY A 564 2.14 27.84 25.27
CA GLY A 564 2.29 26.44 25.67
C GLY A 564 2.93 25.51 24.64
N GLN A 565 3.15 25.96 23.39
CA GLN A 565 3.87 25.16 22.38
C GLN A 565 5.32 24.95 22.81
N ARG A 566 5.73 23.69 22.99
CA ARG A 566 7.09 23.31 23.37
C ARG A 566 7.90 23.05 22.12
N THR A 567 8.98 23.81 21.91
CA THR A 567 9.84 23.69 20.73
C THR A 567 11.27 23.35 21.13
N VAL A 568 11.95 22.59 20.28
CA VAL A 568 13.32 22.13 20.49
C VAL A 568 14.06 22.18 19.16
N ASN A 569 15.27 22.73 19.17
CA ASN A 569 16.11 22.82 17.98
C ASN A 569 17.59 22.95 18.37
N SER A 570 18.49 22.53 17.48
CA SER A 570 19.93 22.62 17.65
C SER A 570 20.53 23.88 17.03
N THR A 571 21.72 24.28 17.46
CA THR A 571 22.51 25.37 16.86
C THR A 571 23.99 25.21 17.20
N ALA A 572 24.85 25.98 16.54
CA ALA A 572 26.20 26.26 17.05
C ALA A 572 26.32 27.73 17.52
N VAL A 573 27.30 27.98 18.38
CA VAL A 573 27.75 29.31 18.80
C VAL A 573 29.23 29.25 19.17
N THR A 574 30.01 30.30 18.88
CA THR A 574 31.39 30.44 19.36
C THR A 574 31.42 31.25 20.66
N THR A 575 32.20 30.82 21.64
CA THR A 575 32.31 31.51 22.94
C THR A 575 33.11 32.81 22.87
N ASP A 576 32.74 33.76 23.73
CA ASP A 576 33.58 34.91 24.04
C ASP A 576 34.92 34.49 24.68
N PRO A 577 35.90 35.40 24.78
CA PRO A 577 37.17 35.13 25.47
C PRO A 577 37.06 34.72 26.95
N ASP A 578 35.91 34.94 27.61
CA ASP A 578 35.62 34.46 28.98
C ASP A 578 34.85 33.12 29.02
N GLY A 579 34.63 32.47 27.87
CA GLY A 579 33.89 31.21 27.77
C GLY A 579 32.36 31.37 27.78
N SER A 580 31.83 32.60 27.68
CA SER A 580 30.39 32.88 27.72
C SER A 580 29.73 33.05 26.34
N PHE A 581 28.40 32.95 26.32
CA PHE A 581 27.53 33.33 25.22
C PHE A 581 26.14 33.74 25.75
N CYS A 582 25.35 34.43 24.93
CA CYS A 582 24.08 35.04 25.30
C CYS A 582 22.90 34.34 24.62
N ILE A 583 21.79 34.19 25.35
CA ILE A 583 20.50 33.72 24.83
C ILE A 583 19.41 34.77 25.12
N TYR A 584 18.70 35.22 24.08
CA TYR A 584 17.59 36.17 24.15
C TYR A 584 16.24 35.44 24.03
N SER A 585 15.19 36.00 24.62
CA SER A 585 13.80 35.59 24.36
C SER A 585 12.91 36.81 24.09
N SER A 586 12.13 36.75 23.01
CA SER A 586 11.10 37.76 22.71
C SER A 586 9.79 37.52 23.47
N MET A 587 9.69 36.44 24.25
CA MET A 587 8.49 35.96 24.93
C MET A 587 8.82 35.54 26.37
N ALA A 588 7.82 35.53 27.26
CA ALA A 588 8.01 34.92 28.58
C ALA A 588 8.01 33.40 28.44
N ALA A 589 9.11 32.72 28.76
CA ALA A 589 9.26 31.26 28.61
C ALA A 589 10.36 30.69 29.51
N HIS A 590 10.34 29.37 29.75
CA HIS A 590 11.50 28.66 30.27
C HIS A 590 12.40 28.18 29.12
N LEU A 591 13.72 28.33 29.30
CA LEU A 591 14.77 27.85 28.39
C LEU A 591 15.62 26.76 29.04
N VAL A 592 16.04 25.78 28.24
CA VAL A 592 16.99 24.71 28.59
C VAL A 592 18.03 24.57 27.47
N TRP A 593 19.33 24.45 27.81
CA TRP A 593 20.42 24.26 26.85
C TRP A 593 21.24 23.03 27.20
N ASP A 594 21.33 22.08 26.26
CA ASP A 594 22.16 20.88 26.33
C ASP A 594 23.29 20.97 25.29
N ALA A 595 24.54 21.02 25.76
CA ALA A 595 25.74 21.30 24.97
C ALA A 595 26.52 20.05 24.57
N GLN A 596 27.22 20.14 23.44
CA GLN A 596 28.20 19.18 22.93
C GLN A 596 29.47 19.95 22.55
N ARG A 597 30.67 19.38 22.76
CA ARG A 597 31.91 20.02 22.29
C ARG A 597 31.92 20.00 20.75
N GLY A 598 32.18 21.14 20.11
CA GLY A 598 32.12 21.25 18.65
C GLY A 598 33.21 20.43 17.95
N ALA A 599 32.91 20.00 16.72
CA ALA A 599 33.90 19.41 15.84
C ALA A 599 35.03 20.44 15.57
N PRO A 600 36.33 20.07 15.70
CA PRO A 600 37.44 21.03 15.57
C PRO A 600 37.56 21.76 14.22
N GLU A 601 36.84 21.27 13.21
CA GLU A 601 36.97 21.68 11.82
C GLU A 601 35.94 22.74 11.41
N ILE A 602 34.80 22.83 12.11
CA ILE A 602 33.77 23.86 11.83
C ILE A 602 34.09 25.13 12.62
N GLN A 603 34.69 26.12 11.96
CA GLN A 603 34.84 27.46 12.55
C GLN A 603 33.49 28.19 12.51
N ALA A 604 32.87 28.38 13.68
CA ALA A 604 31.66 29.20 13.80
C ALA A 604 31.97 30.66 14.16
N GLY A 605 31.16 31.58 13.62
CA GLY A 605 31.20 33.00 13.97
C GLY A 605 30.21 33.37 15.08
N ALA A 606 29.90 34.66 15.18
CA ALA A 606 28.59 35.08 15.70
C ALA A 606 27.54 34.79 14.62
N SER A 607 26.47 34.08 14.98
CA SER A 607 25.50 33.56 14.00
C SER A 607 24.82 34.69 13.24
N GLN A 608 24.88 34.64 11.91
CA GLN A 608 24.38 35.71 11.03
C GLN A 608 23.11 35.29 10.32
N ARG A 609 22.15 36.22 10.18
CA ARG A 609 21.01 35.99 9.29
C ARG A 609 21.46 36.25 7.86
N VAL A 610 21.89 35.18 7.23
CA VAL A 610 22.34 35.15 5.84
C VAL A 610 21.15 35.15 4.88
N LEU A 611 19.96 34.80 5.36
CA LEU A 611 18.69 34.92 4.64
C LEU A 611 17.54 35.36 5.55
N ASP A 612 16.83 36.44 5.20
CA ASP A 612 15.49 36.76 5.74
C ASP A 612 14.51 37.02 4.58
N THR A 613 13.65 36.07 4.25
CA THR A 613 12.65 36.27 3.19
C THR A 613 11.41 37.05 3.65
N ARG A 614 11.30 37.46 4.92
CA ARG A 614 10.12 38.23 5.41
C ARG A 614 10.17 39.71 5.07
N ALA A 615 11.34 40.20 4.67
CA ALA A 615 11.51 41.54 4.10
C ALA A 615 11.15 41.60 2.60
N GLY A 616 10.77 40.47 2.01
CA GLY A 616 10.27 40.33 0.64
C GLY A 616 9.20 39.23 0.58
N GLU A 617 9.09 38.57 -0.57
CA GLU A 617 8.12 37.49 -0.76
C GLU A 617 8.52 36.20 -0.02
N PRO A 618 7.57 35.42 0.51
CA PRO A 618 7.84 34.08 1.01
C PRO A 618 8.39 33.22 -0.12
N LEU A 619 9.27 32.27 0.21
CA LEU A 619 9.64 31.25 -0.74
C LEU A 619 8.36 30.53 -1.18
N ALA A 620 8.15 30.47 -2.50
CA ALA A 620 6.97 29.88 -3.10
C ALA A 620 6.73 28.46 -2.59
N ALA A 621 5.47 28.02 -2.61
CA ALA A 621 5.20 26.61 -2.45
C ALA A 621 6.00 25.88 -3.50
N GLU A 622 6.77 24.87 -3.08
CA GLU A 622 7.57 24.06 -3.97
C GLU A 622 8.75 24.84 -4.62
N GLY A 623 9.04 26.05 -4.12
CA GLY A 623 10.18 26.87 -4.51
C GLY A 623 11.49 26.48 -3.84
N GLU A 624 12.58 27.01 -4.39
CA GLU A 624 13.92 26.94 -3.80
C GLU A 624 14.62 28.31 -3.84
N LEU A 625 15.58 28.46 -2.94
CA LEU A 625 16.31 29.65 -2.62
C LEU A 625 17.79 29.29 -2.49
N ARG A 626 18.62 29.87 -3.36
CA ARG A 626 20.08 29.82 -3.23
C ARG A 626 20.48 30.67 -2.02
N VAL A 627 21.33 30.13 -1.15
CA VAL A 627 21.81 30.81 0.06
C VAL A 627 23.33 30.85 0.01
N HIS A 628 23.87 32.03 -0.33
CA HIS A 628 25.31 32.25 -0.32
C HIS A 628 25.84 32.27 1.10
N ALA A 629 26.76 31.35 1.43
CA ALA A 629 27.11 30.98 2.79
C ALA A 629 28.61 31.04 3.11
N GLY A 630 29.40 31.76 2.29
CA GLY A 630 30.81 32.04 2.57
C GLY A 630 31.77 31.31 1.63
N PRO A 631 32.79 30.58 2.13
CA PRO A 631 33.86 30.05 1.29
C PRO A 631 33.39 28.87 0.42
N ALA A 632 34.02 28.73 -0.75
CA ALA A 632 33.73 27.67 -1.72
C ALA A 632 34.06 26.26 -1.22
N ARG A 633 33.24 25.27 -1.62
CA ARG A 633 33.37 23.83 -1.34
C ARG A 633 33.29 23.41 0.13
N ALA A 634 32.85 24.28 1.03
CA ALA A 634 32.93 24.12 2.49
C ALA A 634 31.58 23.75 3.16
N THR A 635 31.58 22.73 4.03
CA THR A 635 30.45 22.28 4.86
C THR A 635 30.00 23.33 5.87
N VAL A 636 29.02 24.14 5.46
CA VAL A 636 28.34 25.09 6.33
C VAL A 636 27.28 24.42 7.20
N ALA A 637 27.00 25.05 8.33
CA ALA A 637 25.99 24.60 9.27
C ALA A 637 25.16 25.80 9.74
N GLY A 638 23.89 25.60 10.06
CA GLY A 638 22.98 26.70 10.42
C GLY A 638 21.55 26.25 10.63
N ASN A 639 20.69 27.21 10.97
CA ASN A 639 19.29 26.97 11.27
C ASN A 639 18.37 27.40 10.14
N LEU A 640 17.56 26.46 9.66
CA LEU A 640 16.50 26.74 8.70
C LEU A 640 15.17 26.89 9.42
N THR A 641 14.68 28.13 9.52
CA THR A 641 13.33 28.40 10.00
C THR A 641 12.35 28.51 8.84
N VAL A 642 11.31 27.68 8.88
CA VAL A 642 10.06 27.83 8.11
C VAL A 642 9.15 28.78 8.89
N VAL A 643 8.64 29.83 8.26
CA VAL A 643 7.74 30.82 8.89
C VAL A 643 6.44 30.95 8.09
N ALA A 644 5.31 30.91 8.80
CA ALA A 644 3.96 31.03 8.24
C ALA A 644 3.73 30.21 6.95
N PRO A 645 3.96 28.88 6.95
CA PRO A 645 3.77 28.04 5.78
C PRO A 645 2.29 27.95 5.38
N GLN A 646 1.97 28.13 4.11
CA GLN A 646 0.60 28.08 3.57
C GLN A 646 0.17 26.65 3.17
N GLY A 647 0.92 25.63 3.60
CA GLY A 647 0.69 24.22 3.33
C GLY A 647 1.59 23.35 4.20
N SER A 648 1.31 22.05 4.26
CA SER A 648 2.11 21.08 5.04
C SER A 648 3.14 20.37 4.18
N GLY A 649 4.24 19.95 4.81
CA GLY A 649 5.31 19.16 4.20
C GLY A 649 6.66 19.49 4.82
N HIS A 650 7.67 19.89 4.03
CA HIS A 650 9.04 19.97 4.52
C HIS A 650 9.96 20.89 3.71
N THR A 651 11.10 21.26 4.30
CA THR A 651 12.16 22.05 3.67
C THR A 651 13.52 21.38 3.70
N THR A 652 14.32 21.64 2.66
CA THR A 652 15.56 20.94 2.32
C THR A 652 16.79 21.83 2.39
N VAL A 653 17.93 21.28 2.83
CA VAL A 653 19.25 21.96 2.88
C VAL A 653 20.36 21.05 2.35
N TRP A 654 20.97 21.41 1.22
CA TRP A 654 21.99 20.60 0.53
C TRP A 654 22.86 21.50 -0.36
N THR A 655 23.99 21.00 -0.82
CA THR A 655 24.96 21.82 -1.53
C THR A 655 24.39 22.33 -2.85
N CYS A 656 24.61 23.59 -3.17
CA CYS A 656 24.34 24.00 -4.54
C CYS A 656 25.34 23.31 -5.48
N GLY A 657 24.98 23.12 -6.75
CA GLY A 657 25.83 22.29 -7.61
C GLY A 657 25.82 20.81 -7.22
N GLU A 658 25.11 20.41 -6.17
CA GLU A 658 24.66 19.05 -5.85
C GLU A 658 23.13 18.96 -6.05
N GLN A 659 22.64 17.86 -6.63
CA GLN A 659 21.20 17.67 -6.83
C GLN A 659 20.51 17.39 -5.47
N ARG A 660 19.25 17.77 -5.30
CA ARG A 660 18.55 17.79 -3.99
C ARG A 660 18.32 16.42 -3.37
N PRO A 661 18.82 16.13 -2.14
CA PRO A 661 18.63 14.89 -1.36
C PRO A 661 17.26 14.61 -0.73
N THR A 662 17.05 13.42 -0.10
CA THR A 662 15.79 12.87 0.53
C THR A 662 15.47 12.71 2.04
N ALA A 663 16.42 12.56 2.97
CA ALA A 663 16.18 12.60 4.42
C ALA A 663 15.69 13.97 4.93
N SER A 664 14.52 14.06 5.56
CA SER A 664 13.89 15.36 5.88
C SER A 664 14.59 16.24 6.95
N THR A 665 15.24 17.32 6.49
CA THR A 665 15.89 18.38 7.26
C THR A 665 14.92 19.16 8.13
N ASN A 666 13.68 19.44 7.71
CA ASN A 666 12.69 20.14 8.55
C ASN A 666 11.26 19.84 8.07
N ASN A 667 10.45 19.16 8.90
CA ASN A 667 9.05 18.81 8.61
C ASN A 667 8.10 19.75 9.35
N PHE A 668 7.04 20.24 8.70
CA PHE A 668 6.12 21.25 9.23
C PHE A 668 4.70 21.13 8.64
N VAL A 669 3.73 21.81 9.28
CA VAL A 669 2.33 21.84 8.84
C VAL A 669 1.83 23.26 8.62
N VAL A 670 0.76 23.41 7.84
CA VAL A 670 0.16 24.72 7.51
C VAL A 670 -0.06 25.60 8.74
N GLY A 671 0.43 26.84 8.69
CA GLY A 671 0.42 27.83 9.76
C GLY A 671 1.57 27.73 10.78
N GLU A 672 2.29 26.60 10.89
CA GLU A 672 3.30 26.40 11.92
C GLU A 672 4.68 26.95 11.54
N THR A 673 5.29 27.76 12.43
CA THR A 673 6.64 28.29 12.22
C THR A 673 7.65 27.34 12.86
N THR A 674 8.23 26.45 12.05
CA THR A 674 9.08 25.34 12.51
C THR A 674 10.55 25.56 12.13
N PRO A 675 11.48 25.61 13.09
CA PRO A 675 12.92 25.64 12.82
C PRO A 675 13.56 24.25 13.01
N ASN A 676 14.51 23.89 12.13
CA ASN A 676 15.42 22.77 12.38
C ASN A 676 16.84 23.05 11.84
N PHE A 677 17.84 22.49 12.52
CA PHE A 677 19.25 22.64 12.20
C PHE A 677 19.69 21.77 11.02
N ALA A 678 20.64 22.27 10.22
CA ALA A 678 21.15 21.58 9.04
C ALA A 678 22.66 21.77 8.87
N VAL A 679 23.29 20.79 8.20
CA VAL A 679 24.73 20.74 7.88
C VAL A 679 24.88 20.29 6.43
N VAL A 680 25.72 20.97 5.65
CA VAL A 680 25.63 20.97 4.18
C VAL A 680 26.88 21.55 3.53
N ARG A 681 27.42 20.97 2.46
CA ARG A 681 28.56 21.55 1.72
C ARG A 681 28.13 22.78 0.91
N THR A 682 29.02 23.75 0.69
CA THR A 682 28.81 24.83 -0.28
C THR A 682 29.38 24.45 -1.63
N ASP A 683 28.88 25.10 -2.68
CA ASP A 683 29.33 24.90 -4.05
C ASP A 683 30.66 25.61 -4.33
N ALA A 684 31.14 25.55 -5.57
CA ALA A 684 32.39 26.22 -5.95
C ALA A 684 32.35 27.77 -5.89
N ALA A 685 31.18 28.37 -5.62
CA ALA A 685 30.99 29.81 -5.37
C ALA A 685 30.71 30.15 -3.89
N GLY A 686 30.48 29.15 -3.03
CA GLY A 686 30.14 29.36 -1.62
C GLY A 686 28.66 29.23 -1.29
N ASP A 687 27.83 28.74 -2.20
CA ASP A 687 26.38 28.64 -2.01
C ASP A 687 25.94 27.25 -1.56
N PHE A 688 24.97 27.18 -0.67
CA PHE A 688 24.13 25.99 -0.51
C PHE A 688 22.67 26.34 -0.77
N CYS A 689 21.87 25.34 -1.08
CA CYS A 689 20.56 25.50 -1.67
C CYS A 689 19.47 25.07 -0.67
N VAL A 690 18.35 25.79 -0.68
CA VAL A 690 17.27 25.61 0.31
C VAL A 690 15.90 25.59 -0.34
N TYR A 691 15.13 24.54 -0.12
CA TYR A 691 13.87 24.28 -0.81
C TYR A 691 12.70 24.07 0.17
N SER A 692 11.45 24.31 -0.25
CA SER A 692 10.23 24.06 0.56
C SER A 692 9.08 23.43 -0.24
N THR A 693 8.37 22.40 0.26
CA THR A 693 7.14 21.87 -0.39
C THR A 693 5.89 22.73 -0.22
N ALA A 694 5.96 23.81 0.55
CA ALA A 694 4.82 24.68 0.79
C ALA A 694 5.27 26.12 1.04
N GLN A 695 4.43 27.09 0.65
CA GLN A 695 4.84 28.49 0.56
C GLN A 695 5.12 29.04 1.95
N THR A 696 6.33 29.54 2.20
CA THR A 696 6.77 29.91 3.55
C THR A 696 7.88 30.95 3.45
N HIS A 697 7.95 31.88 4.40
CA HIS A 697 9.18 32.66 4.52
C HIS A 697 10.24 31.78 5.19
N LEU A 698 11.34 31.53 4.47
CA LEU A 698 12.55 30.94 5.03
C LEU A 698 13.46 31.97 5.68
N LEU A 699 14.04 31.58 6.81
CA LEU A 699 15.19 32.22 7.45
C LEU A 699 16.34 31.22 7.47
N TRP A 700 17.54 31.64 7.03
CA TRP A 700 18.77 30.89 7.28
C TRP A 700 19.67 31.69 8.20
N ASP A 701 19.85 31.13 9.40
CA ASP A 701 20.68 31.68 10.46
C ASP A 701 21.93 30.82 10.60
N GLN A 702 23.00 31.25 9.93
CA GLN A 702 24.22 30.47 9.73
C GLN A 702 25.11 30.45 10.97
N ALA A 703 25.82 29.33 11.15
CA ALA A 703 26.80 29.10 12.21
C ALA A 703 28.28 28.99 11.71
N GLY A 704 28.67 28.08 10.79
CA GLY A 704 30.09 27.80 10.42
C GLY A 704 30.36 27.22 8.99
N ALA A 705 31.57 26.65 8.67
CA ALA A 705 32.01 26.12 7.32
C ALA A 705 33.29 25.17 7.25
N ALA A 706 33.35 23.98 6.53
CA ALA A 706 34.60 23.16 6.19
C ALA A 706 34.54 21.98 5.11
N PRO A 707 35.53 21.66 4.22
CA PRO A 707 35.31 21.04 2.85
C PRO A 707 35.44 19.51 2.48
N GLY A 708 34.67 19.03 1.46
CA GLY A 708 35.01 18.05 0.35
C GLY A 708 34.94 16.47 0.43
N PHE A 709 34.43 15.74 -0.63
CA PHE A 709 34.62 14.26 -0.92
C PHE A 709 34.02 13.73 -2.30
N GLU A 710 34.44 12.56 -2.89
CA GLU A 710 33.99 11.96 -4.23
C GLU A 710 34.27 10.40 -4.43
N ALA A 711 33.49 9.57 -5.21
CA ALA A 711 33.87 8.26 -5.89
C ALA A 711 32.71 7.46 -6.66
N GLY A 712 32.93 6.32 -7.40
CA GLY A 712 31.81 5.39 -7.83
C GLY A 712 31.88 4.16 -8.85
N SER A 713 30.80 3.32 -8.99
CA SER A 713 30.46 2.27 -10.06
C SER A 713 28.91 1.85 -10.18
N PRO A 714 28.33 1.26 -11.30
CA PRO A 714 26.86 1.18 -11.68
C PRO A 714 25.98 -0.11 -11.51
N VAL A 715 24.61 -0.02 -11.35
CA VAL A 715 23.60 -1.15 -11.20
C VAL A 715 22.05 -0.79 -11.24
N ARG A 716 21.13 -1.79 -11.25
CA ARG A 716 19.73 -1.75 -10.70
C ARG A 716 19.76 -1.97 -9.18
N LEU A 717 18.98 -1.19 -8.42
CA LEU A 717 19.26 -0.96 -6.99
C LEU A 717 18.04 -0.98 -6.06
N LEU A 718 16.84 -0.95 -6.66
CA LEU A 718 15.57 -1.02 -5.97
C LEU A 718 14.60 -1.75 -6.88
N ASP A 719 13.95 -2.78 -6.35
CA ASP A 719 12.81 -3.45 -6.96
C ASP A 719 11.87 -3.90 -5.83
N SER A 720 10.81 -3.15 -5.58
CA SER A 720 9.95 -3.41 -4.42
C SER A 720 9.01 -4.59 -4.69
N VAL A 721 9.36 -5.77 -4.14
CA VAL A 721 8.59 -7.02 -4.30
C VAL A 721 7.19 -6.95 -3.64
N ALA A 722 6.93 -5.95 -2.81
CA ALA A 722 5.59 -5.53 -2.35
C ALA A 722 5.37 -4.01 -2.60
N PRO A 723 4.11 -3.51 -2.67
CA PRO A 723 3.84 -2.08 -2.89
C PRO A 723 4.34 -1.19 -1.74
N VAL A 724 4.99 -0.08 -2.09
CA VAL A 724 5.52 0.93 -1.17
C VAL A 724 4.39 1.90 -0.78
N PRO A 725 4.05 2.07 0.51
CA PRO A 725 2.85 2.82 0.93
C PRO A 725 2.78 4.30 0.53
N ALA A 726 1.57 4.83 0.44
CA ALA A 726 1.28 6.25 0.26
C ALA A 726 2.02 7.13 1.28
N GLY A 727 2.80 8.09 0.77
CA GLY A 727 3.63 9.01 1.54
C GLY A 727 5.05 8.50 1.86
N ALA A 728 5.44 7.30 1.43
CA ALA A 728 6.72 6.71 1.83
C ALA A 728 7.91 7.12 0.93
N THR A 729 9.02 7.53 1.57
CA THR A 729 10.35 7.68 0.95
C THR A 729 11.22 6.45 1.21
N ILE A 730 11.95 5.95 0.20
CA ILE A 730 12.81 4.75 0.27
C ILE A 730 14.22 4.97 -0.31
N ARG A 731 15.28 4.74 0.49
CA ARG A 731 16.71 4.60 0.06
C ARG A 731 16.87 3.47 -0.99
N VAL A 732 17.98 3.41 -1.74
CA VAL A 732 18.18 2.51 -2.91
C VAL A 732 19.66 2.06 -3.03
N ALA A 733 20.02 0.76 -3.24
CA ALA A 733 21.19 0.01 -2.65
C ALA A 733 22.53 -0.34 -3.47
N ALA A 734 23.66 0.40 -3.35
CA ALA A 734 25.06 0.20 -3.89
C ALA A 734 26.18 1.14 -3.28
N GLY A 735 26.73 2.18 -3.96
CA GLY A 735 27.74 3.13 -3.39
C GLY A 735 28.61 4.01 -4.34
N VAL A 736 28.22 5.29 -4.57
CA VAL A 736 28.99 6.32 -5.34
C VAL A 736 29.00 7.74 -4.73
N PRO A 737 29.89 8.12 -3.80
CA PRO A 737 29.75 9.35 -3.00
C PRO A 737 29.81 10.69 -3.76
N ASN A 738 28.93 11.63 -3.36
CA ASN A 738 28.81 13.02 -3.85
C ASN A 738 28.65 13.20 -5.38
N ALA A 739 28.32 12.15 -6.15
CA ALA A 739 28.25 12.18 -7.61
C ALA A 739 26.81 12.38 -8.14
N THR A 740 26.62 13.18 -9.20
CA THR A 740 25.32 13.36 -9.87
C THR A 740 24.91 12.09 -10.60
N VAL A 741 24.06 11.31 -9.96
CA VAL A 741 23.55 10.01 -10.36
C VAL A 741 22.26 10.08 -11.16
N VAL A 742 22.18 9.39 -12.28
CA VAL A 742 21.09 9.57 -13.26
C VAL A 742 20.44 8.22 -13.56
N GLY A 743 19.11 8.15 -13.63
CA GLY A 743 18.42 6.89 -13.86
C GLY A 743 16.92 7.05 -14.06
N ASN A 744 16.21 5.93 -14.09
CA ASN A 744 14.76 5.90 -14.27
C ASN A 744 14.04 5.37 -13.03
N LEU A 745 13.07 6.14 -12.55
CA LEU A 745 12.18 5.78 -11.46
C LEU A 745 10.85 5.32 -12.04
N THR A 746 10.54 4.04 -11.86
CA THR A 746 9.24 3.45 -12.25
C THR A 746 8.35 3.23 -11.03
N VAL A 747 7.05 3.38 -11.26
CA VAL A 747 5.93 3.22 -10.32
C VAL A 747 4.97 2.20 -10.94
N ALA A 748 4.49 1.22 -10.17
CA ALA A 748 3.54 0.21 -10.65
C ALA A 748 2.48 -0.15 -9.62
N SER A 749 1.28 -0.52 -10.07
CA SER A 749 0.19 -0.99 -9.21
C SER A 749 -0.21 -0.01 -8.10
N ALA A 750 -0.31 1.29 -8.44
CA ALA A 750 -0.71 2.32 -7.48
C ALA A 750 -2.16 2.11 -6.98
N GLN A 751 -2.42 2.17 -5.68
CA GLN A 751 -3.77 1.96 -5.12
C GLN A 751 -4.64 3.24 -5.16
N THR A 752 -4.02 4.41 -5.24
CA THR A 752 -4.68 5.72 -5.36
C THR A 752 -3.87 6.61 -6.31
N ALA A 753 -4.41 7.77 -6.70
CA ALA A 753 -3.62 8.78 -7.41
C ALA A 753 -2.57 9.42 -6.48
N GLY A 754 -1.41 9.79 -7.04
CA GLY A 754 -0.29 10.34 -6.31
C GLY A 754 0.90 10.68 -7.20
N HIS A 755 2.08 10.88 -6.61
CA HIS A 755 3.29 11.28 -7.32
C HIS A 755 4.55 10.79 -6.60
N THR A 756 5.57 10.37 -7.35
CA THR A 756 6.89 10.11 -6.76
C THR A 756 7.78 11.31 -6.84
N ARG A 757 8.92 11.30 -6.13
CA ARG A 757 10.06 12.20 -6.31
C ARG A 757 11.33 11.31 -6.37
N ALA A 758 12.45 11.73 -6.97
CA ALA A 758 13.76 11.03 -6.87
C ALA A 758 14.95 12.01 -6.57
N PHE A 759 15.80 11.71 -5.56
CA PHE A 759 16.66 12.68 -4.83
C PHE A 759 17.83 11.95 -4.02
N PRO A 760 19.06 12.46 -3.69
CA PRO A 760 20.11 11.89 -2.74
C PRO A 760 19.63 11.55 -1.30
N CYS A 761 20.42 11.38 -0.21
CA CYS A 761 19.82 11.14 1.14
C CYS A 761 20.38 11.89 2.38
N ASP A 762 20.93 13.10 2.21
CA ASP A 762 21.41 14.04 3.26
C ASP A 762 20.60 15.36 3.42
N ALA A 763 19.35 15.41 2.94
CA ALA A 763 18.37 16.54 2.92
C ALA A 763 17.01 16.06 2.31
N PRO A 764 15.83 16.73 2.22
CA PRO A 764 14.47 16.21 1.81
C PRO A 764 13.83 16.31 0.37
N PRO A 765 12.65 15.66 0.15
CA PRO A 765 11.91 15.61 -1.13
C PRO A 765 11.71 16.91 -1.92
N PRO A 766 12.08 16.93 -3.21
CA PRO A 766 11.72 17.99 -4.16
C PRO A 766 10.25 18.31 -4.33
N ALA A 767 10.02 19.26 -5.22
CA ALA A 767 8.74 19.82 -5.56
C ALA A 767 8.05 18.96 -6.59
N THR A 768 8.43 19.19 -7.85
CA THR A 768 9.28 18.27 -8.59
C THR A 768 9.08 16.83 -8.21
N SER A 769 7.87 16.39 -8.49
CA SER A 769 7.63 14.99 -8.71
C SER A 769 8.62 14.47 -9.77
N VAL A 770 8.95 13.20 -9.70
CA VAL A 770 9.60 12.51 -10.82
C VAL A 770 8.50 11.83 -11.61
N ASN A 771 7.61 11.05 -10.99
CA ASN A 771 6.33 10.65 -11.60
C ASN A 771 5.12 11.35 -10.98
N ALA A 772 4.03 11.49 -11.74
CA ALA A 772 2.67 11.68 -11.22
C ALA A 772 1.76 10.65 -11.91
N PHE A 773 0.77 10.11 -11.20
CA PHE A 773 -0.01 8.93 -11.63
C PHE A 773 -1.37 8.82 -10.93
N THR A 774 -2.24 8.00 -11.49
CA THR A 774 -3.58 7.65 -10.97
C THR A 774 -3.65 6.23 -10.39
N ALA A 775 -4.82 5.81 -9.93
CA ALA A 775 -5.03 4.48 -9.34
C ALA A 775 -5.05 3.37 -10.42
N GLY A 776 -4.45 2.22 -10.12
CA GLY A 776 -4.20 1.10 -11.03
C GLY A 776 -3.01 1.30 -11.97
N GLU A 777 -2.51 2.54 -12.07
CA GLU A 777 -1.55 2.95 -13.09
C GLU A 777 -0.13 2.40 -12.88
N THR A 778 0.64 2.39 -13.96
CA THR A 778 2.07 2.11 -13.97
C THR A 778 2.72 3.16 -14.86
N THR A 779 3.65 3.94 -14.31
CA THR A 779 4.30 5.08 -14.97
C THR A 779 5.80 5.08 -14.65
N GLY A 780 6.63 5.77 -15.42
CA GLY A 780 8.06 5.84 -15.12
C GLY A 780 8.73 7.06 -15.74
N ASN A 781 9.57 7.74 -14.96
CA ASN A 781 10.22 8.98 -15.33
C ASN A 781 11.68 9.04 -14.91
N PHE A 782 12.44 9.73 -15.75
CA PHE A 782 13.88 9.84 -15.68
C PHE A 782 14.29 11.04 -14.84
N ALA A 783 15.34 10.87 -14.05
CA ALA A 783 15.84 11.93 -13.20
C ALA A 783 17.37 11.92 -13.17
N ALA A 784 17.96 13.08 -13.44
CA ALA A 784 19.28 13.41 -12.93
C ALA A 784 19.13 13.76 -11.45
N ILE A 785 19.78 12.94 -10.63
CA ILE A 785 19.81 12.92 -9.18
C ILE A 785 21.27 13.13 -8.72
N ARG A 786 21.57 13.10 -7.43
CA ARG A 786 22.92 13.00 -6.87
C ARG A 786 22.90 12.00 -5.71
N THR A 787 24.07 11.60 -5.24
CA THR A 787 24.24 10.88 -3.99
C THR A 787 24.64 11.82 -2.88
N ASP A 788 24.22 11.49 -1.66
CA ASP A 788 24.80 12.13 -0.48
C ASP A 788 26.30 11.81 -0.33
N ALA A 789 26.90 12.34 0.74
CA ALA A 789 28.29 12.08 1.09
C ALA A 789 28.62 10.61 1.39
N GLY A 790 27.62 9.74 1.63
CA GLY A 790 27.79 8.29 1.79
C GLY A 790 27.67 7.51 0.47
N GLY A 791 27.12 8.14 -0.58
CA GLY A 791 26.80 7.46 -1.82
C GLY A 791 25.37 6.92 -1.85
N GLU A 792 24.38 7.56 -1.22
CA GLU A 792 22.96 7.15 -1.21
C GLU A 792 22.01 8.12 -1.91
N PHE A 793 20.94 7.57 -2.50
CA PHE A 793 19.78 8.30 -3.04
C PHE A 793 18.48 7.53 -2.74
N CYS A 794 17.36 8.25 -2.69
CA CYS A 794 16.06 7.74 -2.29
C CYS A 794 14.91 8.28 -3.17
N VAL A 795 13.72 7.71 -2.93
CA VAL A 795 12.54 7.80 -3.78
C VAL A 795 11.28 7.96 -2.91
N TYR A 796 10.53 9.05 -3.03
CA TYR A 796 9.21 9.24 -2.39
C TYR A 796 8.10 8.69 -3.29
N THR A 797 6.98 8.26 -2.72
CA THR A 797 5.69 8.09 -3.41
C THR A 797 4.54 8.68 -2.59
N ALA A 798 3.60 9.39 -3.23
CA ALA A 798 2.41 9.93 -2.57
C ALA A 798 1.23 8.93 -2.49
N ALA A 799 1.30 7.81 -3.21
CA ALA A 799 0.28 6.77 -3.22
C ALA A 799 0.88 5.37 -3.17
N THR A 800 0.14 4.39 -2.63
CA THR A 800 0.67 3.04 -2.36
C THR A 800 0.94 2.30 -3.66
N ALA A 801 2.21 2.17 -4.05
CA ALA A 801 2.62 1.66 -5.37
C ALA A 801 3.97 0.94 -5.27
N ARG A 802 4.21 -0.09 -6.07
CA ARG A 802 5.56 -0.66 -6.23
C ARG A 802 6.48 0.37 -6.88
N LEU A 803 7.71 0.49 -6.41
CA LEU A 803 8.72 1.41 -6.92
C LEU A 803 9.97 0.64 -7.35
N VAL A 804 10.56 1.04 -8.48
CA VAL A 804 11.76 0.44 -9.08
C VAL A 804 12.72 1.57 -9.45
N TRP A 805 14.02 1.39 -9.19
CA TRP A 805 15.06 2.28 -9.70
C TRP A 805 16.14 1.52 -10.46
N ASP A 806 16.25 1.90 -11.72
CA ASP A 806 17.28 1.47 -12.66
C ASP A 806 18.25 2.63 -12.87
N GLN A 807 19.48 2.52 -12.36
CA GLN A 807 20.45 3.59 -12.53
C GLN A 807 21.34 3.38 -13.74
N VAL A 808 21.52 4.46 -14.51
CA VAL A 808 22.26 4.47 -15.76
C VAL A 808 23.42 5.45 -15.78
N ALA A 809 23.49 6.42 -14.84
CA ALA A 809 24.65 7.31 -14.74
C ALA A 809 25.07 7.80 -13.33
N ALA A 810 26.26 8.40 -13.23
CA ALA A 810 26.86 9.09 -12.07
C ALA A 810 28.14 9.83 -12.44
N THR A 811 28.18 11.15 -12.25
CA THR A 811 29.38 11.97 -12.51
C THR A 811 29.79 12.76 -11.26
N PRO A 812 31.07 12.73 -10.84
CA PRO A 812 31.54 13.62 -9.76
C PRO A 812 31.53 15.10 -10.17
N ALA A 813 31.42 15.41 -11.47
CA ALA A 813 31.29 16.78 -11.95
C ALA A 813 30.00 17.43 -11.39
N THR A 814 30.10 18.69 -10.95
CA THR A 814 29.00 19.43 -10.30
C THR A 814 27.86 19.80 -11.26
N LEU A 815 27.05 18.81 -11.61
CA LEU A 815 25.71 18.97 -12.17
C LEU A 815 24.72 19.28 -11.06
N ALA A 816 23.85 20.23 -11.34
CA ALA A 816 22.70 20.64 -10.55
C ALA A 816 22.99 21.52 -9.34
N GLY A 817 22.89 22.84 -9.52
CA GLY A 817 21.97 23.54 -8.62
C GLY A 817 20.58 22.93 -8.81
N ALA A 818 20.22 21.97 -7.96
CA ALA A 818 19.16 22.22 -7.00
C ALA A 818 17.75 22.62 -7.59
N PRO A 819 16.70 21.78 -7.45
CA PRO A 819 15.34 22.03 -7.99
C PRO A 819 14.54 23.25 -7.50
N VAL A 820 14.63 24.37 -8.23
CA VAL A 820 13.86 25.61 -7.99
C VAL A 820 12.55 25.69 -8.79
N ARG A 821 11.38 25.88 -8.15
CA ARG A 821 10.16 26.33 -8.84
C ARG A 821 10.29 27.80 -9.29
N LEU A 822 10.80 28.02 -10.50
CA LEU A 822 10.98 29.36 -11.11
C LEU A 822 9.73 29.86 -11.83
N LEU A 823 8.79 28.97 -12.13
CA LEU A 823 7.47 29.32 -12.66
C LEU A 823 6.41 28.57 -11.86
N ASP A 824 5.39 29.28 -11.39
CA ASP A 824 4.11 28.69 -10.99
C ASP A 824 2.98 29.67 -11.28
N THR A 825 2.28 29.43 -12.39
CA THR A 825 1.19 30.30 -12.86
C THR A 825 -0.11 30.07 -12.08
N ARG A 826 -0.19 29.08 -11.18
CA ARG A 826 -1.31 28.94 -10.23
C ARG A 826 -1.29 30.07 -9.20
N THR A 827 -0.10 30.41 -8.73
CA THR A 827 0.13 31.46 -7.74
C THR A 827 0.51 32.81 -8.37
N GLY A 828 1.07 32.80 -9.59
CA GLY A 828 1.70 33.97 -10.22
C GLY A 828 0.89 34.73 -11.30
N GLY A 829 -0.41 34.48 -11.47
CA GLY A 829 -1.22 35.28 -12.41
C GLY A 829 -2.49 34.64 -12.99
N GLY A 830 -2.75 33.36 -12.73
CA GLY A 830 -3.81 32.60 -13.40
C GLY A 830 -3.27 31.71 -14.52
N PRO A 831 -4.11 30.85 -15.13
CA PRO A 831 -3.64 29.95 -16.19
C PRO A 831 -3.17 30.78 -17.39
N VAL A 832 -2.02 30.42 -17.96
CA VAL A 832 -1.56 31.07 -19.19
C VAL A 832 -2.52 30.71 -20.30
N THR A 833 -2.89 31.70 -21.10
CA THR A 833 -3.86 31.53 -22.17
C THR A 833 -3.29 30.72 -23.33
N ALA A 834 -4.14 30.12 -24.15
CA ALA A 834 -3.71 29.29 -25.27
C ALA A 834 -2.90 30.12 -26.29
N GLY A 835 -1.65 29.73 -26.53
CA GLY A 835 -0.71 30.46 -27.39
C GLY A 835 0.15 31.52 -26.66
N GLU A 836 0.01 31.67 -25.34
CA GLU A 836 0.78 32.61 -24.54
C GLU A 836 2.21 32.12 -24.31
N VAL A 837 3.19 32.98 -24.58
CA VAL A 837 4.62 32.71 -24.32
C VAL A 837 5.04 33.32 -22.99
N ARG A 838 5.52 32.50 -22.07
CA ARG A 838 6.13 32.92 -20.81
C ARG A 838 7.63 32.70 -20.80
N ARG A 839 8.35 33.82 -20.69
CA ARG A 839 9.75 33.83 -20.31
C ARG A 839 9.91 33.36 -18.86
N VAL A 840 10.90 32.53 -18.63
CA VAL A 840 11.33 32.02 -17.32
C VAL A 840 12.80 32.36 -17.19
N SER A 841 13.11 33.36 -16.36
CA SER A 841 14.48 33.68 -16.00
C SER A 841 14.99 32.71 -14.95
N THR A 842 16.27 32.32 -15.07
CA THR A 842 16.88 31.22 -14.31
C THR A 842 18.03 31.61 -13.42
N GLY A 843 18.49 32.86 -13.53
CA GLY A 843 19.76 33.32 -12.96
C GLY A 843 21.00 32.57 -13.49
N ALA A 844 20.88 31.79 -14.56
CA ALA A 844 21.97 31.06 -15.21
C ALA A 844 22.14 31.62 -16.63
N LEU A 845 23.16 32.47 -16.86
CA LEU A 845 23.35 33.14 -18.15
C LEU A 845 23.97 32.17 -19.17
N GLY A 846 23.40 32.05 -20.38
CA GLY A 846 23.95 31.21 -21.46
C GLY A 846 24.17 29.73 -21.12
N SER A 847 23.56 29.24 -20.05
CA SER A 847 23.85 27.96 -19.39
C SER A 847 22.87 26.88 -19.81
N THR A 848 23.14 25.62 -19.46
CA THR A 848 22.09 24.58 -19.46
C THR A 848 21.40 24.56 -18.13
N VAL A 849 20.07 24.57 -18.15
CA VAL A 849 19.23 24.26 -16.99
C VAL A 849 18.44 22.98 -17.24
N PHE A 850 18.12 22.27 -16.16
CA PHE A 850 17.38 21.02 -16.14
C PHE A 850 16.22 21.21 -15.17
N GLY A 851 15.08 20.59 -15.42
CA GLY A 851 13.93 20.75 -14.56
C GLY A 851 12.72 19.94 -14.97
N ARG A 852 11.61 20.10 -14.26
CA ARG A 852 10.32 19.51 -14.59
C ARG A 852 9.37 20.61 -15.03
N LEU A 853 8.80 20.48 -16.23
CA LEU A 853 7.64 21.25 -16.65
C LEU A 853 6.38 20.47 -16.28
N THR A 854 5.68 20.94 -15.25
CA THR A 854 4.37 20.43 -14.84
C THR A 854 3.27 21.35 -15.35
N VAL A 855 2.24 20.76 -15.94
CA VAL A 855 1.03 21.41 -16.43
C VAL A 855 -0.12 20.97 -15.53
N VAL A 856 -0.85 21.93 -14.97
CA VAL A 856 -1.91 21.72 -13.97
C VAL A 856 -3.23 22.29 -14.50
N ALA A 857 -4.31 21.52 -14.32
CA ALA A 857 -5.68 21.88 -14.70
C ALA A 857 -5.82 22.49 -16.13
N PRO A 858 -5.33 21.81 -17.18
CA PRO A 858 -5.50 22.26 -18.55
C PRO A 858 -6.98 22.27 -18.97
N SER A 859 -7.42 23.32 -19.65
CA SER A 859 -8.81 23.49 -20.11
C SER A 859 -9.17 22.65 -21.34
N ALA A 860 -8.17 22.10 -22.02
CA ALA A 860 -8.25 21.28 -23.21
C ALA A 860 -6.96 20.47 -23.38
N ALA A 861 -6.99 19.41 -24.19
CA ALA A 861 -5.78 18.67 -24.54
C ALA A 861 -4.81 19.56 -25.33
N GLY A 862 -3.51 19.37 -25.12
CA GLY A 862 -2.49 20.26 -25.66
C GLY A 862 -1.07 19.83 -25.35
N HIS A 863 -0.15 20.75 -25.58
CA HIS A 863 1.28 20.57 -25.32
C HIS A 863 1.92 21.87 -24.84
N THR A 864 3.13 21.74 -24.28
CA THR A 864 4.04 22.85 -24.07
C THR A 864 5.27 22.74 -24.96
N THR A 865 5.94 23.86 -25.19
CA THR A 865 7.23 23.95 -25.89
C THR A 865 8.17 24.82 -25.09
N VAL A 866 9.42 24.39 -24.89
CA VAL A 866 10.45 25.07 -24.09
C VAL A 866 11.71 25.31 -24.93
N TRP A 867 12.22 26.54 -24.98
CA TRP A 867 13.38 26.92 -25.81
C TRP A 867 14.12 28.17 -25.29
N ALA A 868 15.30 28.50 -25.82
CA ALA A 868 16.04 29.70 -25.39
C ALA A 868 15.36 31.00 -25.89
N CYS A 869 15.17 32.02 -25.04
CA CYS A 869 14.35 33.19 -25.38
C CYS A 869 14.96 34.16 -26.43
N ASP A 870 16.23 34.00 -26.79
CA ASP A 870 16.90 34.68 -27.90
C ASP A 870 16.75 33.95 -29.24
N GLN A 871 16.20 32.72 -29.23
CA GLN A 871 16.05 31.87 -30.41
C GLN A 871 14.57 31.78 -30.84
N PRO A 872 14.29 31.51 -32.13
CA PRO A 872 12.93 31.25 -32.59
C PRO A 872 12.35 29.98 -31.94
N MET A 873 11.04 29.99 -31.70
CA MET A 873 10.33 28.86 -31.11
C MET A 873 10.46 27.59 -31.98
N PRO A 874 10.94 26.46 -31.44
CA PRO A 874 11.02 25.19 -32.18
C PRO A 874 9.65 24.51 -32.28
N ALA A 875 9.50 23.60 -33.25
CA ALA A 875 8.28 22.78 -33.42
C ALA A 875 8.22 21.54 -32.51
N THR A 876 9.12 21.44 -31.53
CA THR A 876 9.17 20.37 -30.52
C THR A 876 8.15 20.58 -29.40
N SER A 877 7.79 19.51 -28.68
CA SER A 877 6.98 19.59 -27.47
C SER A 877 7.71 19.00 -26.26
N THR A 878 7.59 19.68 -25.12
CA THR A 878 8.33 19.41 -23.89
C THR A 878 7.48 18.65 -22.87
N SER A 879 6.17 18.88 -22.88
CA SER A 879 5.16 18.06 -22.22
C SER A 879 3.91 18.03 -23.10
N ASN A 880 3.11 16.97 -23.01
CA ASN A 880 1.86 16.78 -23.74
C ASN A 880 0.80 16.30 -22.74
N PHE A 881 -0.45 16.76 -22.85
CA PHE A 881 -1.46 16.58 -21.80
C PHE A 881 -2.90 16.54 -22.35
N ALA A 882 -3.81 15.93 -21.59
CA ALA A 882 -5.22 15.71 -21.95
C ALA A 882 -6.17 16.81 -21.43
N ALA A 883 -7.44 16.74 -21.85
CA ALA A 883 -8.51 17.66 -21.43
C ALA A 883 -9.21 17.26 -20.10
N ASP A 884 -8.68 16.26 -19.39
CA ASP A 884 -9.30 15.63 -18.22
C ASP A 884 -9.01 16.36 -16.90
N GLY A 885 -8.35 17.52 -16.96
CA GLY A 885 -7.97 18.33 -15.80
C GLY A 885 -6.83 17.75 -14.95
N ARG A 886 -6.24 16.61 -15.33
CA ARG A 886 -5.14 15.99 -14.57
C ARG A 886 -3.87 16.85 -14.63
N THR A 887 -3.00 16.62 -13.66
CA THR A 887 -1.68 17.27 -13.59
C THR A 887 -0.63 16.38 -14.24
N VAL A 888 -0.05 16.83 -15.35
CA VAL A 888 0.96 16.09 -16.12
C VAL A 888 2.29 16.81 -16.02
N GLY A 889 3.38 16.12 -15.69
CA GLY A 889 4.69 16.75 -15.62
C GLY A 889 5.83 15.87 -16.12
N ASN A 890 6.71 16.46 -16.91
CA ASN A 890 7.84 15.80 -17.56
C ASN A 890 9.13 16.56 -17.25
N PHE A 891 10.25 15.83 -17.20
CA PHE A 891 11.60 16.41 -17.11
C PHE A 891 11.97 17.06 -18.46
N ALA A 892 12.77 18.12 -18.43
CA ALA A 892 13.39 18.71 -19.60
C ALA A 892 14.76 19.32 -19.27
N ALA A 893 15.56 19.54 -20.30
CA ALA A 893 16.70 20.44 -20.28
C ALA A 893 16.42 21.61 -21.24
N VAL A 894 17.03 22.76 -21.03
CA VAL A 894 16.98 23.88 -21.98
C VAL A 894 18.20 24.78 -21.79
N ARG A 895 18.67 25.38 -22.88
CA ARG A 895 19.68 26.46 -22.80
C ARG A 895 18.99 27.78 -22.54
N THR A 896 19.54 28.57 -21.64
CA THR A 896 19.11 29.95 -21.41
C THR A 896 19.79 30.91 -22.37
N ASP A 897 19.18 32.07 -22.59
CA ASP A 897 19.75 33.14 -23.40
C ASP A 897 20.80 33.97 -22.64
N ALA A 898 21.30 35.04 -23.27
CA ALA A 898 22.28 35.95 -22.68
C ALA A 898 21.75 36.76 -21.47
N ALA A 899 20.43 36.83 -21.27
CA ALA A 899 19.79 37.39 -20.09
C ALA A 899 19.42 36.31 -19.04
N GLY A 900 19.73 35.04 -19.32
CA GLY A 900 19.39 33.90 -18.47
C GLY A 900 17.95 33.42 -18.61
N GLU A 901 17.24 33.83 -19.65
CA GLU A 901 15.85 33.48 -19.91
C GLU A 901 15.71 32.30 -20.87
N PHE A 902 14.72 31.45 -20.61
CA PHE A 902 14.17 30.53 -21.60
C PHE A 902 12.65 30.70 -21.67
N CYS A 903 12.06 30.40 -22.81
CA CYS A 903 10.67 30.68 -23.14
C CYS A 903 9.87 29.37 -23.09
N ILE A 904 8.64 29.45 -22.57
CA ILE A 904 7.65 28.36 -22.56
C ILE A 904 6.36 28.84 -23.23
N LEU A 905 5.81 28.07 -24.17
CA LEU A 905 4.44 28.25 -24.67
C LEU A 905 3.54 27.13 -24.15
N SER A 906 2.27 27.43 -23.89
CA SER A 906 1.20 26.43 -23.73
C SER A 906 0.22 26.50 -24.90
N SER A 907 -0.12 25.37 -25.51
CA SER A 907 -1.06 25.32 -26.65
C SER A 907 -2.53 25.38 -26.23
N ALA A 908 -2.83 25.28 -24.93
CA ALA A 908 -4.16 25.35 -24.35
C ALA A 908 -4.12 26.20 -23.06
N SER A 909 -5.26 26.68 -22.57
CA SER A 909 -5.30 27.43 -21.32
C SER A 909 -4.99 26.49 -20.16
N ALA A 910 -3.88 26.70 -19.45
CA ALA A 910 -3.41 25.78 -18.43
C ALA A 910 -2.49 26.50 -17.44
N HIS A 911 -2.32 25.96 -16.24
CA HIS A 911 -1.28 26.44 -15.35
C HIS A 911 0.04 25.72 -15.61
N LEU A 912 1.04 26.46 -16.10
CA LEU A 912 2.43 26.01 -16.19
C LEU A 912 3.17 26.20 -14.87
N VAL A 913 4.05 25.24 -14.58
CA VAL A 913 4.89 25.16 -13.40
C VAL A 913 6.27 24.61 -13.82
N TRP A 914 7.37 25.33 -13.57
CA TRP A 914 8.73 24.88 -13.91
C TRP A 914 9.61 24.74 -12.67
N ASP A 915 10.06 23.52 -12.42
CA ASP A 915 10.92 23.13 -11.30
C ASP A 915 12.34 22.80 -11.77
N GLN A 916 13.28 23.74 -11.71
CA GLN A 916 14.64 23.64 -12.25
C GLN A 916 15.56 22.71 -11.46
N LEU A 917 15.35 21.39 -11.53
CA LEU A 917 16.18 20.27 -11.00
C LEU A 917 17.70 20.43 -11.08
N GLY A 918 18.21 21.21 -12.04
CA GLY A 918 19.63 21.41 -12.21
C GLY A 918 20.01 22.66 -12.98
N ARG A 919 21.28 23.05 -12.88
CA ARG A 919 22.00 23.79 -13.91
C ARG A 919 23.43 23.27 -14.07
N THR A 920 24.03 23.47 -15.24
CA THR A 920 25.45 23.23 -15.49
C THR A 920 26.00 24.08 -16.63
N GLU A 921 27.28 24.38 -16.53
CA GLU A 921 28.12 24.94 -17.58
C GLU A 921 28.99 23.84 -18.24
N GLY A 922 29.09 22.65 -17.62
CA GLY A 922 29.93 21.54 -18.08
C GLY A 922 29.47 20.86 -19.38
N PHE A 923 28.25 21.16 -19.84
CA PHE A 923 27.81 20.94 -21.21
C PHE A 923 26.64 21.86 -21.54
N VAL A 924 26.47 22.14 -22.84
CA VAL A 924 25.50 23.12 -23.35
C VAL A 924 24.36 22.39 -24.07
N ALA A 925 23.11 22.66 -23.69
CA ALA A 925 21.95 22.20 -24.44
C ALA A 925 21.95 22.79 -25.86
N ALA A 926 21.56 21.97 -26.83
CA ALA A 926 21.24 22.42 -28.17
C ALA A 926 19.94 23.24 -28.16
N GLN A 927 19.52 23.76 -29.30
CA GLN A 927 18.08 23.97 -29.46
C GLN A 927 17.39 22.60 -29.54
N PRO A 928 16.18 22.43 -28.97
CA PRO A 928 15.43 21.20 -29.12
C PRO A 928 15.19 20.87 -30.60
N GLU A 929 15.62 19.68 -31.02
CA GLU A 929 15.45 19.18 -32.39
C GLU A 929 14.58 17.92 -32.39
N ARG A 930 13.46 17.96 -33.11
CA ARG A 930 12.61 16.80 -33.37
C ARG A 930 13.36 15.82 -34.28
N ARG A 931 13.87 14.74 -33.69
CA ARG A 931 14.60 13.66 -34.40
C ARG A 931 13.67 12.54 -34.87
N LEU A 932 12.52 12.38 -34.20
CA LEU A 932 11.47 11.43 -34.57
C LEU A 932 10.09 12.06 -34.31
N ASP A 933 9.16 11.96 -35.25
CA ASP A 933 7.72 12.06 -35.00
C ASP A 933 6.97 11.21 -36.03
N THR A 934 6.60 10.01 -35.62
CA THR A 934 6.00 8.96 -36.47
C THR A 934 4.62 9.29 -37.03
N ARG A 935 4.05 10.48 -36.74
CA ARG A 935 2.74 10.91 -37.28
C ARG A 935 2.92 11.77 -38.54
N VAL A 936 3.84 12.74 -38.47
CA VAL A 936 3.94 13.84 -39.47
C VAL A 936 5.37 14.37 -39.69
N GLY A 937 6.38 13.82 -39.02
CA GLY A 937 7.73 14.37 -38.97
C GLY A 937 8.82 13.41 -39.46
N PRO A 938 10.08 13.58 -39.00
CA PRO A 938 11.19 12.73 -39.42
C PRO A 938 11.07 11.32 -38.83
N GLY A 939 11.66 10.35 -39.53
CA GLY A 939 11.60 8.93 -39.21
C GLY A 939 10.46 8.19 -39.93
N PRO A 940 10.12 6.95 -39.51
CA PRO A 940 9.06 6.18 -40.12
C PRO A 940 7.67 6.77 -39.80
N ILE A 941 6.90 7.14 -40.83
CA ILE A 941 5.52 7.60 -40.67
C ILE A 941 4.58 6.40 -40.59
N GLY A 942 3.79 6.30 -39.53
CA GLY A 942 2.87 5.20 -39.24
C GLY A 942 2.86 4.80 -37.76
N LEU A 943 1.87 4.00 -37.35
CA LEU A 943 1.80 3.45 -36.00
C LEU A 943 2.89 2.39 -35.81
N VAL A 944 3.72 2.51 -34.78
CA VAL A 944 4.74 1.50 -34.45
C VAL A 944 4.03 0.31 -33.79
N PRO A 945 4.20 -0.93 -34.27
CA PRO A 945 3.49 -2.10 -33.74
C PRO A 945 4.04 -2.55 -32.37
N ALA A 946 3.23 -3.31 -31.63
CA ALA A 946 3.64 -3.99 -30.41
C ALA A 946 4.88 -4.88 -30.64
N GLY A 947 5.88 -4.76 -29.78
CA GLY A 947 7.16 -5.44 -29.92
C GLY A 947 8.14 -4.78 -30.92
N GLY A 948 7.72 -3.71 -31.60
CA GLY A 948 8.55 -2.98 -32.56
C GLY A 948 9.70 -2.21 -31.91
N THR A 949 10.81 -2.10 -32.64
CA THR A 949 11.96 -1.25 -32.27
C THR A 949 12.25 -0.26 -33.40
N VAL A 950 12.47 1.01 -33.05
CA VAL A 950 12.82 2.10 -33.96
C VAL A 950 14.25 2.56 -33.65
N VAL A 951 15.07 2.71 -34.70
CA VAL A 951 16.42 3.29 -34.60
C VAL A 951 16.32 4.80 -34.81
N ILE A 952 17.00 5.57 -33.95
CA ILE A 952 17.02 7.03 -33.99
C ILE A 952 18.48 7.49 -34.16
N ALA A 953 18.76 8.16 -35.27
CA ALA A 953 20.06 8.78 -35.53
C ALA A 953 20.13 10.14 -34.83
N THR A 954 21.08 10.30 -33.91
CA THR A 954 21.17 11.49 -33.03
C THR A 954 22.16 12.55 -33.52
N GLY A 955 23.03 12.17 -34.47
CA GLY A 955 24.14 13.00 -34.97
C GLY A 955 25.38 13.02 -34.06
N ALA A 956 25.43 12.22 -32.99
CA ALA A 956 26.46 12.32 -31.95
C ALA A 956 27.10 10.97 -31.60
N ALA A 957 28.11 10.52 -32.36
CA ALA A 957 28.80 9.24 -32.13
C ALA A 957 29.59 9.19 -30.81
N SER A 958 29.45 8.09 -30.06
CA SER A 958 30.12 7.84 -28.77
C SER A 958 29.96 8.98 -27.74
N ARG A 959 28.73 9.48 -27.55
CA ARG A 959 28.38 10.54 -26.59
C ARG A 959 27.08 10.21 -25.87
N THR A 960 26.88 10.79 -24.69
CA THR A 960 25.58 10.74 -24.02
C THR A 960 24.64 11.75 -24.66
N VAL A 961 23.49 11.31 -25.16
CA VAL A 961 22.44 12.19 -25.69
C VAL A 961 21.34 12.36 -24.68
N LEU A 962 20.77 13.57 -24.64
CA LEU A 962 19.65 13.94 -23.76
C LEU A 962 18.44 14.31 -24.63
N GLY A 963 17.26 13.80 -24.31
CA GLY A 963 16.04 14.11 -25.08
C GLY A 963 14.75 13.62 -24.44
N ASN A 964 13.62 14.08 -24.98
CA ASN A 964 12.27 13.66 -24.60
C ASN A 964 11.76 12.58 -25.54
N LEU A 965 11.42 11.40 -25.01
CA LEU A 965 10.74 10.32 -25.70
C LEU A 965 9.26 10.34 -25.35
N THR A 966 8.40 10.53 -26.35
CA THR A 966 6.94 10.56 -26.19
C THR A 966 6.31 9.37 -26.89
N VAL A 967 5.35 8.74 -26.22
CA VAL A 967 4.35 7.85 -26.82
C VAL A 967 3.01 8.58 -26.87
N THR A 968 2.29 8.46 -27.97
CA THR A 968 0.96 9.06 -28.18
C THR A 968 0.06 8.12 -28.97
N GLU A 969 -1.25 8.25 -28.77
CA GLU A 969 -2.28 7.38 -29.37
C GLU A 969 -2.01 5.85 -29.22
N PRO A 970 -1.54 5.33 -28.06
CA PRO A 970 -1.32 3.90 -27.87
C PRO A 970 -2.65 3.14 -27.83
N GLN A 971 -2.71 1.99 -28.50
CA GLN A 971 -3.92 1.17 -28.59
C GLN A 971 -4.04 0.09 -27.49
N GLY A 972 -3.10 0.08 -26.54
CA GLY A 972 -3.07 -0.84 -25.41
C GLY A 972 -2.10 -0.34 -24.33
N ALA A 973 -2.23 -0.86 -23.11
CA ALA A 973 -1.26 -0.56 -22.04
C ALA A 973 0.09 -1.23 -22.33
N GLY A 974 1.20 -0.57 -21.98
CA GLY A 974 2.54 -1.03 -22.29
C GLY A 974 3.65 -0.18 -21.70
N HIS A 975 4.87 -0.40 -22.19
CA HIS A 975 6.08 0.31 -21.77
C HIS A 975 7.07 0.52 -22.93
N LEU A 976 7.93 1.53 -22.78
CA LEU A 976 9.06 1.83 -23.67
C LEU A 976 10.39 1.38 -23.05
N ARG A 977 11.39 1.10 -23.89
CA ARG A 977 12.80 0.92 -23.47
C ARG A 977 13.73 1.65 -24.43
N VAL A 978 14.88 2.14 -23.96
CA VAL A 978 15.91 2.80 -24.77
C VAL A 978 17.30 2.26 -24.43
N TRP A 979 18.18 2.12 -25.43
CA TRP A 979 19.57 1.70 -25.24
C TRP A 979 20.46 2.06 -26.45
N PRO A 980 21.80 2.04 -26.33
CA PRO A 980 22.71 2.15 -27.48
C PRO A 980 22.53 0.92 -28.39
N CYS A 981 22.40 1.09 -29.71
CA CYS A 981 22.00 -0.02 -30.59
C CYS A 981 23.02 -1.18 -30.70
N ASP A 982 24.25 -1.01 -30.23
CA ASP A 982 25.29 -2.05 -30.13
C ASP A 982 25.24 -2.86 -28.81
N GLN A 983 24.40 -2.47 -27.86
CA GLN A 983 24.21 -3.13 -26.56
C GLN A 983 22.96 -4.03 -26.54
N PRO A 984 22.88 -5.02 -25.62
CA PRO A 984 21.65 -5.78 -25.40
C PRO A 984 20.53 -4.92 -24.78
N MET A 985 19.28 -5.17 -25.17
CA MET A 985 18.11 -4.44 -24.65
C MET A 985 17.94 -4.67 -23.13
N PRO A 986 17.78 -3.60 -22.32
CA PRO A 986 17.68 -3.71 -20.86
C PRO A 986 16.34 -4.28 -20.37
N THR A 987 16.29 -4.65 -19.09
CA THR A 987 15.07 -5.03 -18.36
C THR A 987 14.26 -3.84 -17.85
N ALA A 988 14.91 -2.68 -17.69
CA ALA A 988 14.31 -1.41 -17.30
C ALA A 988 13.26 -0.92 -18.31
N SER A 989 12.11 -0.43 -17.84
CA SER A 989 11.23 0.44 -18.62
C SER A 989 11.65 1.89 -18.43
N VAL A 990 11.68 2.68 -19.52
CA VAL A 990 11.87 4.14 -19.41
C VAL A 990 10.56 4.88 -19.22
N ALA A 991 9.52 4.54 -19.98
CA ALA A 991 8.17 5.06 -19.77
C ALA A 991 7.18 3.90 -19.74
N ASN A 992 6.07 4.07 -19.03
CA ASN A 992 4.96 3.11 -18.97
C ASN A 992 3.65 3.89 -19.19
N PHE A 993 2.66 3.29 -19.84
CA PHE A 993 1.50 4.00 -20.39
C PHE A 993 0.25 3.09 -20.52
N ALA A 994 -0.93 3.67 -20.44
CA ALA A 994 -2.23 3.04 -20.68
C ALA A 994 -2.75 3.26 -22.12
N ALA A 995 -3.85 2.59 -22.49
CA ALA A 995 -4.49 2.79 -23.80
C ALA A 995 -5.10 4.19 -23.92
N GLY A 996 -4.89 4.85 -25.07
CA GLY A 996 -5.28 6.24 -25.35
C GLY A 996 -4.41 7.31 -24.66
N GLU A 997 -3.46 6.92 -23.81
CA GLU A 997 -2.68 7.85 -23.00
C GLU A 997 -1.49 8.43 -23.79
N THR A 998 -1.27 9.75 -23.71
CA THR A 998 -0.06 10.37 -24.26
C THR A 998 0.93 10.66 -23.14
N VAL A 999 2.03 9.91 -23.10
CA VAL A 999 3.04 9.94 -22.03
C VAL A 999 4.38 10.37 -22.62
N ALA A 1000 5.06 11.30 -21.96
CA ALA A 1000 6.40 11.74 -22.33
C ALA A 1000 7.34 11.61 -21.13
N ASN A 1001 8.51 11.03 -21.37
CA ASN A 1001 9.60 10.99 -20.40
C ASN A 1001 10.90 11.47 -21.06
N PHE A 1002 11.70 12.23 -20.32
CA PHE A 1002 13.09 12.54 -20.66
C PHE A 1002 13.97 11.28 -20.57
N LEU A 1003 15.16 11.32 -21.16
CA LEU A 1003 16.17 10.28 -20.97
C LEU A 1003 17.58 10.81 -21.23
N ALA A 1004 18.56 10.20 -20.56
CA ALA A 1004 19.96 10.24 -20.93
C ALA A 1004 20.38 8.83 -21.33
N VAL A 1005 20.96 8.67 -22.52
CA VAL A 1005 21.44 7.38 -23.02
C VAL A 1005 22.75 7.58 -23.78
N PRO A 1006 23.76 6.71 -23.63
CA PRO A 1006 24.91 6.71 -24.52
C PRO A 1006 24.47 6.33 -25.94
N THR A 1007 25.15 6.88 -26.94
CA THR A 1007 25.04 6.43 -28.32
C THR A 1007 26.03 5.32 -28.62
N ASP A 1008 25.70 4.49 -29.60
CA ASP A 1008 26.68 3.59 -30.20
C ASP A 1008 27.78 4.38 -30.96
N PRO A 1009 28.84 3.72 -31.46
CA PRO A 1009 29.89 4.37 -32.25
C PRO A 1009 29.44 4.98 -33.60
N SER A 1010 28.18 4.82 -34.02
CA SER A 1010 27.58 5.50 -35.18
C SER A 1010 26.83 6.79 -34.80
N GLY A 1011 26.48 6.96 -33.52
CA GLY A 1011 25.60 8.04 -33.06
C GLY A 1011 24.12 7.65 -33.03
N SER A 1012 23.81 6.36 -32.94
CA SER A 1012 22.43 5.85 -32.94
C SER A 1012 21.99 5.34 -31.57
N ILE A 1013 20.67 5.42 -31.33
CA ILE A 1013 19.98 4.84 -30.16
C ILE A 1013 18.77 4.02 -30.63
N CYS A 1014 18.42 2.99 -29.88
CA CYS A 1014 17.33 2.06 -30.19
C CYS A 1014 16.20 2.23 -29.18
N VAL A 1015 14.95 2.33 -29.65
CA VAL A 1015 13.75 2.50 -28.83
C VAL A 1015 12.74 1.38 -29.12
N TYR A 1016 12.31 0.66 -28.08
CA TYR A 1016 11.29 -0.40 -28.13
C TYR A 1016 9.93 0.10 -27.61
N THR A 1017 8.81 -0.43 -28.13
CA THR A 1017 7.45 -0.29 -27.55
C THR A 1017 6.75 -1.64 -27.34
N ALA A 1018 6.11 -1.82 -26.18
CA ALA A 1018 5.37 -3.04 -25.86
C ALA A 1018 3.97 -3.13 -26.50
N ALA A 1019 3.38 -2.00 -26.90
CA ALA A 1019 2.02 -1.91 -27.46
C ALA A 1019 1.99 -0.99 -28.71
N PRO A 1020 0.97 -1.09 -29.58
CA PRO A 1020 0.93 -0.33 -30.84
C PRO A 1020 0.68 1.15 -30.55
N ALA A 1021 1.58 2.04 -30.99
CA ALA A 1021 1.52 3.46 -30.65
C ALA A 1021 2.32 4.35 -31.62
N HIS A 1022 2.08 5.66 -31.61
CA HIS A 1022 2.96 6.63 -32.25
C HIS A 1022 4.09 7.06 -31.29
N LEU A 1023 5.32 7.09 -31.79
CA LEU A 1023 6.51 7.53 -31.06
C LEU A 1023 7.03 8.88 -31.58
N LEU A 1024 7.60 9.68 -30.69
CA LEU A 1024 8.33 10.92 -30.98
C LEU A 1024 9.60 11.01 -30.13
N PHE A 1025 10.66 11.62 -30.65
CA PHE A 1025 11.87 11.92 -29.89
C PHE A 1025 12.38 13.34 -30.21
N ASP A 1026 12.37 14.20 -29.20
CA ASP A 1026 12.86 15.57 -29.26
C ASP A 1026 14.20 15.65 -28.49
N GLN A 1027 15.31 15.68 -29.23
CA GLN A 1027 16.67 15.70 -28.68
C GLN A 1027 17.03 17.12 -28.24
N VAL A 1028 17.65 17.27 -27.06
CA VAL A 1028 17.92 18.59 -26.45
C VAL A 1028 19.39 18.80 -26.06
N SER A 1029 20.22 17.76 -25.93
CA SER A 1029 21.67 17.94 -25.74
C SER A 1029 22.51 16.73 -26.13
N VAL A 1030 23.82 16.94 -26.19
CA VAL A 1030 24.89 15.97 -26.43
C VAL A 1030 26.00 16.30 -25.42
N THR A 1031 26.48 15.32 -24.67
CA THR A 1031 27.46 15.54 -23.59
C THR A 1031 28.48 14.40 -23.44
N ALA A 1032 29.59 14.72 -22.79
CA ALA A 1032 30.54 13.78 -22.21
C ALA A 1032 30.99 14.20 -20.78
N GLY A 1033 30.24 15.11 -20.13
CA GLY A 1033 30.45 15.49 -18.72
C GLY A 1033 29.66 14.62 -17.73
N ILE A 1034 28.95 13.59 -18.23
CA ILE A 1034 28.18 12.62 -17.44
C ILE A 1034 28.78 11.23 -17.67
N ASP A 1035 29.68 10.81 -16.78
CA ASP A 1035 30.04 9.40 -16.54
C ASP A 1035 28.92 8.68 -15.76
N ALA A 1036 29.07 7.35 -15.52
CA ALA A 1036 27.90 6.48 -15.37
C ALA A 1036 27.85 5.36 -14.27
N HIS A 1037 27.37 5.62 -13.01
CA HIS A 1037 27.45 4.73 -11.79
C HIS A 1037 26.17 4.55 -10.86
N ALA A 1038 26.21 4.16 -9.53
CA ALA A 1038 25.07 3.70 -8.62
C ALA A 1038 25.09 3.84 -7.03
N PRO A 1039 24.01 4.21 -6.26
CA PRO A 1039 23.98 4.59 -4.80
C PRO A 1039 23.29 3.60 -3.80
N ALA A 1040 23.28 3.83 -2.43
CA ALA A 1040 22.89 2.87 -1.31
C ALA A 1040 21.62 3.05 -0.34
N ARG A 1041 21.32 2.05 0.57
CA ARG A 1041 20.21 1.97 1.59
C ARG A 1041 20.55 1.17 2.87
N ILE A 1042 20.12 1.64 4.07
CA ILE A 1042 20.29 0.95 5.38
C ILE A 1042 19.00 0.32 6.01
N LEU A 1043 18.18 1.04 6.81
CA LEU A 1043 17.05 0.46 7.59
C LEU A 1043 15.67 0.96 7.15
N ASP A 1044 14.68 0.06 7.04
CA ASP A 1044 13.27 0.39 6.80
C ASP A 1044 12.32 -0.70 7.32
N THR A 1045 11.51 -0.40 8.35
CA THR A 1045 10.53 -1.37 8.88
C THR A 1045 9.45 -1.74 7.87
N ARG A 1046 9.24 -0.93 6.80
CA ARG A 1046 8.28 -1.18 5.72
C ARG A 1046 8.76 -2.22 4.68
N MET A 1047 9.99 -2.72 4.79
CA MET A 1047 10.54 -3.75 3.88
C MET A 1047 10.57 -5.17 4.46
N LEU A 1048 10.25 -5.37 5.74
CA LEU A 1048 10.40 -6.66 6.41
C LEU A 1048 9.20 -7.59 6.16
N ALA A 1049 9.21 -8.26 5.00
CA ALA A 1049 8.26 -9.30 4.62
C ALA A 1049 8.52 -10.65 5.34
N GLY A 1050 8.58 -10.62 6.66
CA GLY A 1050 8.79 -11.76 7.55
C GLY A 1050 8.49 -11.38 9.00
N ALA A 1051 7.96 -12.31 9.79
CA ALA A 1051 7.44 -11.99 11.12
C ALA A 1051 8.54 -11.52 12.09
N LEU A 1052 8.52 -10.23 12.43
CA LEU A 1052 9.34 -9.66 13.50
C LEU A 1052 8.97 -10.29 14.84
N SER A 1053 9.80 -11.21 15.31
CA SER A 1053 9.75 -11.73 16.68
C SER A 1053 10.37 -10.70 17.63
N PRO A 1054 9.81 -10.44 18.84
CA PRO A 1054 10.42 -9.53 19.80
C PRO A 1054 11.82 -10.00 20.21
N GLY A 1055 12.87 -9.33 19.71
CA GLY A 1055 14.27 -9.63 20.02
C GLY A 1055 15.23 -9.87 18.83
N ALA A 1056 14.76 -9.80 17.59
CA ALA A 1056 15.58 -9.79 16.36
C ALA A 1056 15.24 -8.53 15.53
N VAL A 1057 16.11 -7.98 14.67
CA VAL A 1057 17.18 -8.58 13.85
C VAL A 1057 18.52 -7.80 14.00
N SER A 1058 19.63 -8.46 13.65
CA SER A 1058 21.00 -7.94 13.56
C SER A 1058 21.28 -7.17 12.27
#